data_AF-A0A7S2QK01-F1
#
_entry.id   AF-A0A7S2QK01-F1
#
_cell.length_a   1.000
_cell.length_b   1.000
_cell.length_c   1.000
_cell.angle_alpha   90.00
_cell.angle_beta   90.00
_cell.angle_gamma   90.00
#
_symmetry.space_group_name_H-M   'P 1'
#
loop_
_entity.id
_entity.type
_entity.pdbx_description
1 polymer ?
#
loop_
_entity_poly.entity_id
_entity_poly.type
_entity_poly.pdbx_seq_one_letter_code
_entity_poly.pdbx_strand_id
1 'polypeptide(L)'
;QGDRLRAASDENTALRLELGRGAADRGQGIGNLGDPLLPESGALALPDELEAEERRMKDALQAQASKFPGLNGGNASLWCNAQVTHTTALYRSFLHRLEDYRGAFPEGAKVEFVSEAQDAEAGWSQQEELLREADAEFQDAEKVHTKGWEEKRLELVATRDAKVKQLCDQAEKAASSAEQQLLLHQAKLFGKRVDAQVERAWAEQRGERDERWRAHQQRKNEARQRLKDEAMSVQQKVEDRASVSGRFLDLAGSRLAGVEDAWLRNSDRDALISSGALRGSDLSALLSAAAPASGSDEDEPERPLPALPAKGAQHTGVGRIVDCLEEVIHRRRGARCRLRGELESQSRQQLRSCVEQFIQREAAQQRAAKATEDEVAPEYAQASAILSLLRMRQHRHLGDVLRRQFFDYLVVLRACALASLWLLPEAATRALDVCGDVAGASCAGSRGGAGLRDLPPLLHGPLGSAGAACGVANGKTVEVAIGGADAADGSDSPGDGAVEGAFLFNNLCAGLLERVLAMLRAQQREELLAVKRAYAAEQRAAMEQFCQLEEEWVTRVVQQDVREYELQLSISLLADQEAHIAEQRKRLADSVGDEVALRVAAYRGKIDEEAQVIVRERRKWLTDRLVLMQANGSVGPADRALLQRLRQELRACEAKIELHNNEFLKELGSPRRGEPSQVPAAGRPPS
;
A
#
# COMPACT_ATOMS: atom_id res chain seq x y z
N GLN A 1 7.66 52.15 -17.17
CA GLN A 1 7.47 50.69 -16.95
C GLN A 1 7.36 50.35 -15.46
N GLY A 2 8.21 50.90 -14.58
CA GLY A 2 8.12 50.69 -13.13
C GLY A 2 6.79 51.11 -12.48
N ASP A 3 6.10 52.12 -13.00
CA ASP A 3 4.81 52.57 -12.43
C ASP A 3 3.62 51.69 -12.86
N ARG A 4 3.72 51.00 -14.01
CA ARG A 4 2.75 49.98 -14.40
C ARG A 4 2.93 48.68 -13.60
N LEU A 5 4.17 48.36 -13.23
CA LEU A 5 4.48 47.23 -12.35
C LEU A 5 4.07 47.50 -10.89
N ARG A 6 4.22 48.75 -10.42
CA ARG A 6 3.67 49.16 -9.12
C ARG A 6 2.16 49.15 -9.11
N ALA A 7 1.50 49.72 -10.13
CA ALA A 7 0.05 49.65 -10.25
C ALA A 7 -0.46 48.20 -10.26
N ALA A 8 0.17 47.29 -11.03
CA ALA A 8 -0.20 45.87 -11.05
C ALA A 8 0.11 45.14 -9.73
N SER A 9 1.16 45.54 -9.01
CA SER A 9 1.48 45.02 -7.67
C SER A 9 0.46 45.50 -6.63
N ASP A 10 0.03 46.75 -6.72
CA ASP A 10 -0.94 47.36 -5.82
C ASP A 10 -2.34 46.79 -6.10
N GLU A 11 -2.68 46.52 -7.37
CA GLU A 11 -3.90 45.81 -7.79
C GLU A 11 -3.90 44.35 -7.31
N ASN A 12 -2.76 43.66 -7.37
CA ASN A 12 -2.61 42.31 -6.83
C ASN A 12 -2.67 42.28 -5.30
N THR A 13 -2.18 43.33 -4.64
CA THR A 13 -2.26 43.48 -3.18
C THR A 13 -3.68 43.84 -2.73
N ALA A 14 -4.40 44.66 -3.51
CA ALA A 14 -5.81 44.96 -3.32
C ALA A 14 -6.69 43.73 -3.52
N LEU A 15 -6.45 42.94 -4.58
CA LEU A 15 -7.14 41.66 -4.83
C LEU A 15 -6.86 40.63 -3.72
N ARG A 16 -5.63 40.57 -3.19
CA ARG A 16 -5.29 39.74 -2.02
C ARG A 16 -5.99 40.18 -0.74
N LEU A 17 -6.23 41.47 -0.57
CA LEU A 17 -6.97 42.02 0.57
C LEU A 17 -8.49 41.88 0.42
N GLU A 18 -9.04 41.95 -0.80
CA GLU A 18 -10.46 41.70 -1.08
C GLU A 18 -10.81 40.20 -1.01
N LEU A 19 -9.97 39.34 -1.59
CA LEU A 19 -10.08 37.87 -1.42
C LEU A 19 -9.75 37.45 0.02
N GLY A 20 -8.84 38.16 0.69
CA GLY A 20 -8.51 37.97 2.10
C GLY A 20 -9.58 38.44 3.06
N ARG A 21 -10.41 39.43 2.72
CA ARG A 21 -11.56 39.86 3.54
C ARG A 21 -12.74 38.89 3.47
N GLY A 22 -12.92 38.15 2.37
CA GLY A 22 -13.87 37.03 2.31
C GLY A 22 -13.41 35.78 3.08
N ALA A 23 -12.10 35.70 3.38
CA ALA A 23 -11.48 34.60 4.14
C ALA A 23 -11.19 34.97 5.62
N ALA A 24 -11.10 36.25 5.97
CA ALA A 24 -10.80 36.68 7.34
C ALA A 24 -11.95 36.46 8.34
N ASP A 25 -13.20 36.33 7.86
CA ASP A 25 -14.34 35.87 8.69
C ASP A 25 -14.43 34.33 8.79
N ARG A 26 -13.52 33.60 8.13
CA ARG A 26 -13.38 32.13 8.23
C ARG A 26 -11.99 31.76 8.76
N GLY A 27 -11.79 32.10 10.03
CA GLY A 27 -10.91 31.43 10.99
C GLY A 27 -9.55 30.89 10.50
N GLN A 28 -8.51 31.69 10.73
CA GLN A 28 -7.13 31.29 11.07
C GLN A 28 -6.44 30.16 10.28
N GLY A 29 -5.45 30.58 9.49
CA GLY A 29 -4.32 29.74 9.08
C GLY A 29 -4.27 29.53 7.58
N ILE A 30 -3.25 30.11 6.94
CA ILE A 30 -2.83 29.73 5.58
C ILE A 30 -2.27 28.30 5.70
N GLY A 31 -3.16 27.32 5.60
CA GLY A 31 -2.88 25.89 5.67
C GLY A 31 -4.11 25.15 5.15
N ASN A 32 -3.92 24.39 4.07
CA ASN A 32 -4.90 23.52 3.41
C ASN A 32 -5.98 24.26 2.60
N LEU A 33 -5.66 24.57 1.34
CA LEU A 33 -6.67 24.45 0.29
C LEU A 33 -7.10 22.97 0.26
N GLY A 34 -8.38 22.71 0.52
CA GLY A 34 -8.91 21.39 0.87
C GLY A 34 -8.56 20.32 -0.17
N ASP A 35 -8.11 19.15 0.32
CA ASP A 35 -8.02 17.95 -0.49
C ASP A 35 -9.44 17.60 -0.98
N PRO A 36 -9.69 17.35 -2.29
CA PRO A 36 -11.00 16.94 -2.79
C PRO A 36 -11.48 15.60 -2.20
N LEU A 37 -10.59 14.90 -1.52
CA LEU A 37 -10.89 13.70 -0.75
C LEU A 37 -11.43 14.01 0.66
N LEU A 38 -11.10 15.16 1.25
CA LEU A 38 -11.48 15.54 2.62
C LEU A 38 -12.72 16.47 2.62
N PRO A 39 -13.78 16.16 3.39
CA PRO A 39 -14.98 16.99 3.45
C PRO A 39 -14.78 18.24 4.31
N GLU A 40 -15.49 19.31 3.95
CA GLU A 40 -15.91 20.36 4.88
C GLU A 40 -17.11 19.84 5.70
N SER A 41 -16.91 18.87 6.60
CA SER A 41 -18.04 18.35 7.39
C SER A 41 -18.35 19.26 8.59
N GLY A 42 -19.64 19.55 8.81
CA GLY A 42 -20.14 20.33 9.94
C GLY A 42 -20.24 19.55 11.26
N ALA A 43 -19.96 18.24 11.27
CA ALA A 43 -19.97 17.40 12.46
C ALA A 43 -18.53 17.05 12.88
N LEU A 44 -18.08 17.57 14.03
CA LEU A 44 -16.73 17.35 14.55
C LEU A 44 -16.47 15.92 15.06
N ALA A 45 -17.50 15.09 15.26
CA ALA A 45 -17.39 13.73 15.79
C ALA A 45 -18.18 12.73 14.95
N LEU A 46 -17.62 11.53 14.75
CA LEU A 46 -18.32 10.39 14.15
C LEU A 46 -19.19 9.70 15.22
N PRO A 47 -20.34 9.12 14.86
CA PRO A 47 -21.07 8.19 15.70
C PRO A 47 -20.21 6.99 16.13
N ASP A 48 -20.50 6.41 17.31
CA ASP A 48 -19.74 5.29 17.90
C ASP A 48 -19.54 4.10 16.95
N GLU A 49 -20.55 3.79 16.13
CA GLU A 49 -20.51 2.72 15.12
C GLU A 49 -19.45 3.00 14.03
N LEU A 50 -19.40 4.24 13.55
CA LEU A 50 -18.45 4.67 12.52
C LEU A 50 -17.04 4.85 13.09
N GLU A 51 -16.90 5.26 14.35
CA GLU A 51 -15.60 5.25 15.03
C GLU A 51 -15.07 3.82 15.25
N ALA A 52 -15.95 2.86 15.60
CA ALA A 52 -15.56 1.47 15.70
C ALA A 52 -15.07 0.93 14.36
N GLU A 53 -15.69 1.36 13.26
CA GLU A 53 -15.25 1.01 11.91
C GLU A 53 -13.91 1.66 11.52
N GLU A 54 -13.69 2.93 11.86
CA GLU A 54 -12.39 3.58 11.69
C GLU A 54 -11.27 2.81 12.44
N ARG A 55 -11.56 2.39 13.68
CA ARG A 55 -10.65 1.57 14.49
C ARG A 55 -10.39 0.21 13.84
N ARG A 56 -11.43 -0.48 13.34
CA ARG A 56 -11.28 -1.75 12.61
C ARG A 56 -10.37 -1.62 11.40
N MET A 57 -10.54 -0.58 10.59
CA MET A 57 -9.66 -0.30 9.45
C MET A 57 -8.21 -0.07 9.90
N LYS A 58 -8.00 0.75 10.93
CA LYS A 58 -6.67 1.01 11.49
C LYS A 58 -5.99 -0.27 11.97
N ASP A 59 -6.70 -1.10 12.74
CA ASP A 59 -6.19 -2.36 13.27
C ASP A 59 -5.87 -3.36 12.14
N ALA A 60 -6.70 -3.41 11.09
CA ALA A 60 -6.45 -4.22 9.90
C ALA A 60 -5.16 -3.81 9.17
N LEU A 61 -4.94 -2.50 8.98
CA LEU A 61 -3.71 -2.00 8.35
C LEU A 61 -2.47 -2.27 9.23
N GLN A 62 -2.58 -2.14 10.56
CA GLN A 62 -1.51 -2.49 11.49
C GLN A 62 -1.20 -4.00 11.48
N ALA A 63 -2.23 -4.84 11.44
CA ALA A 63 -2.08 -6.28 11.29
C ALA A 63 -1.41 -6.64 9.94
N GLN A 64 -1.77 -5.95 8.86
CA GLN A 64 -1.15 -6.12 7.55
C GLN A 64 0.33 -5.71 7.56
N ALA A 65 0.67 -4.58 8.18
CA ALA A 65 2.05 -4.10 8.30
C ALA A 65 2.91 -5.05 9.15
N SER A 66 2.39 -5.48 10.30
CA SER A 66 3.11 -6.38 11.24
C SER A 66 3.33 -7.79 10.67
N LYS A 67 2.43 -8.27 9.79
CA LYS A 67 2.54 -9.57 9.13
C LYS A 67 3.28 -9.50 7.78
N PHE A 68 3.64 -8.31 7.32
CA PHE A 68 4.25 -8.14 5.99
C PHE A 68 5.65 -8.77 5.95
N PRO A 69 5.92 -9.75 5.08
CA PRO A 69 7.23 -10.38 5.01
C PRO A 69 8.32 -9.42 4.52
N GLY A 70 9.46 -9.38 5.21
CA GLY A 70 10.64 -8.60 4.77
C GLY A 70 10.65 -7.13 5.18
N LEU A 71 9.78 -6.70 6.11
CA LEU A 71 9.76 -5.36 6.71
C LEU A 71 9.67 -5.42 8.25
N ASN A 72 10.57 -6.18 8.88
CA ASN A 72 10.52 -6.42 10.33
C ASN A 72 11.32 -5.38 11.13
N GLY A 73 10.62 -4.54 11.91
CA GLY A 73 11.21 -3.65 12.91
C GLY A 73 11.87 -2.38 12.36
N GLY A 74 12.57 -1.62 13.22
CA GLY A 74 13.34 -0.43 12.85
C GLY A 74 12.53 0.68 12.15
N ASN A 75 13.13 1.31 11.15
CA ASN A 75 12.54 2.44 10.40
C ASN A 75 11.27 2.09 9.62
N ALA A 76 11.10 0.81 9.23
CA ALA A 76 9.91 0.36 8.50
C ALA A 76 8.64 0.57 9.34
N SER A 77 8.71 0.40 10.66
CA SER A 77 7.58 0.64 11.56
C SER A 77 7.11 2.11 11.55
N LEU A 78 8.04 3.06 11.43
CA LEU A 78 7.74 4.49 11.35
C LEU A 78 7.08 4.84 10.01
N TRP A 79 7.62 4.32 8.91
CA TRP A 79 7.03 4.44 7.58
C TRP A 79 5.62 3.84 7.53
N CYS A 80 5.40 2.66 8.12
CA CYS A 80 4.09 2.03 8.21
C CYS A 80 3.13 2.88 9.04
N ASN A 81 3.53 3.32 10.24
CA ASN A 81 2.66 4.11 11.12
C ASN A 81 2.22 5.44 10.50
N ALA A 82 3.12 6.13 9.79
CA ALA A 82 2.78 7.36 9.07
C ALA A 82 1.73 7.09 7.97
N GLN A 83 1.93 6.05 7.18
CA GLN A 83 1.00 5.70 6.09
C GLN A 83 -0.34 5.15 6.61
N VAL A 84 -0.34 4.37 7.70
CA VAL A 84 -1.57 3.94 8.40
C VAL A 84 -2.38 5.16 8.82
N THR A 85 -1.73 6.13 9.48
CA THR A 85 -2.39 7.36 9.94
C THR A 85 -3.00 8.13 8.76
N HIS A 86 -2.27 8.29 7.67
CA HIS A 86 -2.77 8.95 6.46
C HIS A 86 -3.97 8.20 5.84
N THR A 87 -3.87 6.88 5.70
CA THR A 87 -4.92 6.04 5.10
C THR A 87 -6.18 6.03 5.97
N THR A 88 -6.03 5.96 7.30
CA THR A 88 -7.15 6.05 8.25
C THR A 88 -7.81 7.44 8.21
N ALA A 89 -7.04 8.52 8.11
CA ALA A 89 -7.59 9.87 7.96
C ALA A 89 -8.40 10.03 6.67
N LEU A 90 -7.90 9.47 5.56
CA LEU A 90 -8.67 9.39 4.32
C LEU A 90 -9.95 8.57 4.53
N TYR A 91 -9.87 7.37 5.10
CA TYR A 91 -11.06 6.54 5.35
C TYR A 91 -12.11 7.25 6.23
N ARG A 92 -11.68 7.93 7.29
CA ARG A 92 -12.52 8.75 8.17
C ARG A 92 -13.31 9.80 7.39
N SER A 93 -12.66 10.43 6.41
CA SER A 93 -13.29 11.43 5.53
C SER A 93 -14.47 10.84 4.72
N PHE A 94 -14.37 9.57 4.33
CA PHE A 94 -15.43 8.86 3.63
C PHE A 94 -16.52 8.34 4.57
N LEU A 95 -16.19 8.02 5.82
CA LEU A 95 -17.17 7.68 6.86
C LEU A 95 -18.08 8.89 7.17
N HIS A 96 -17.52 10.10 7.26
CA HIS A 96 -18.33 11.32 7.40
C HIS A 96 -19.30 11.49 6.21
N ARG A 97 -18.83 11.25 4.99
CA ARG A 97 -19.68 11.31 3.80
C ARG A 97 -20.79 10.25 3.82
N LEU A 98 -20.50 9.04 4.33
CA LEU A 98 -21.52 8.00 4.50
C LEU A 98 -22.59 8.42 5.51
N GLU A 99 -22.18 9.05 6.61
CA GLU A 99 -23.10 9.59 7.62
C GLU A 99 -24.00 10.70 7.04
N ASP A 100 -23.44 11.60 6.22
CA ASP A 100 -24.24 12.63 5.52
C ASP A 100 -25.35 12.02 4.65
N TYR A 101 -25.15 10.80 4.12
CA TYR A 101 -26.15 10.07 3.34
C TYR A 101 -27.13 9.24 4.17
N ARG A 102 -26.85 8.98 5.45
CA ARG A 102 -27.64 8.08 6.30
C ARG A 102 -29.08 8.56 6.46
N GLY A 103 -29.29 9.89 6.47
CA GLY A 103 -30.64 10.49 6.53
C GLY A 103 -31.54 10.17 5.33
N ALA A 104 -30.98 9.65 4.23
CA ALA A 104 -31.72 9.26 3.03
C ALA A 104 -31.98 7.74 2.94
N PHE A 105 -31.59 6.96 3.94
CA PHE A 105 -31.77 5.51 3.94
C PHE A 105 -33.20 5.12 4.34
N PRO A 106 -33.76 4.02 3.79
CA PRO A 106 -35.09 3.56 4.15
C PRO A 106 -35.14 3.09 5.62
N GLU A 107 -36.31 3.21 6.25
CA GLU A 107 -36.52 2.75 7.63
C GLU A 107 -36.18 1.27 7.79
N GLY A 108 -35.31 0.94 8.74
CA GLY A 108 -34.83 -0.42 8.98
C GLY A 108 -33.54 -0.80 8.26
N ALA A 109 -33.02 0.03 7.34
CA ALA A 109 -31.71 -0.19 6.73
C ALA A 109 -30.59 -0.05 7.79
N LYS A 110 -29.87 -1.15 8.02
CA LYS A 110 -28.67 -1.14 8.86
C LYS A 110 -27.47 -0.75 8.03
N VAL A 111 -26.59 0.08 8.59
CA VAL A 111 -25.31 0.41 7.95
C VAL A 111 -24.36 -0.76 8.22
N GLU A 112 -24.12 -1.56 7.19
CA GLU A 112 -23.27 -2.75 7.29
C GLU A 112 -21.90 -2.52 6.65
N PHE A 113 -20.85 -2.86 7.41
CA PHE A 113 -19.45 -2.71 7.01
C PHE A 113 -18.81 -4.02 6.55
N VAL A 114 -19.55 -5.13 6.69
CA VAL A 114 -19.22 -6.47 6.22
C VAL A 114 -20.38 -6.95 5.35
N SER A 115 -20.15 -7.79 4.33
CA SER A 115 -21.28 -8.36 3.56
C SER A 115 -22.08 -9.33 4.41
N GLU A 116 -23.42 -9.30 4.25
CA GLU A 116 -24.32 -10.28 4.88
C GLU A 116 -23.89 -11.73 4.58
N ALA A 117 -23.30 -11.97 3.40
CA ALA A 117 -22.85 -13.28 2.98
C ALA A 117 -21.55 -13.72 3.71
N GLN A 118 -20.64 -12.80 4.05
CA GLN A 118 -19.50 -13.09 4.93
C GLN A 118 -19.93 -13.42 6.37
N ASP A 119 -20.90 -12.68 6.90
CA ASP A 119 -21.44 -12.94 8.24
C ASP A 119 -22.22 -14.27 8.27
N ALA A 120 -22.96 -14.59 7.21
CA ALA A 120 -23.63 -15.87 7.04
C ALA A 120 -22.62 -17.03 6.89
N GLU A 121 -21.53 -16.84 6.14
CA GLU A 121 -20.46 -17.84 5.99
C GLU A 121 -19.76 -18.12 7.33
N ALA A 122 -19.51 -17.10 8.15
CA ALA A 122 -18.96 -17.27 9.50
C ALA A 122 -19.90 -18.09 10.41
N GLY A 123 -21.21 -17.80 10.37
CA GLY A 123 -22.22 -18.56 11.10
C GLY A 123 -22.33 -20.01 10.64
N TRP A 124 -22.32 -20.25 9.32
CA TRP A 124 -22.30 -21.60 8.74
C TRP A 124 -21.01 -22.35 9.05
N SER A 125 -19.86 -21.68 9.04
CA SER A 125 -18.56 -22.27 9.37
C SER A 125 -18.51 -22.74 10.83
N GLN A 126 -19.04 -21.96 11.77
CA GLN A 126 -19.16 -22.39 13.18
C GLN A 126 -20.07 -23.62 13.32
N GLN A 127 -21.20 -23.65 12.61
CA GLN A 127 -22.10 -24.80 12.62
C GLN A 127 -21.47 -26.04 11.94
N GLU A 128 -20.69 -25.85 10.89
CA GLU A 128 -19.96 -26.95 10.24
C GLU A 128 -18.84 -27.49 11.14
N GLU A 129 -18.18 -26.62 11.91
CA GLU A 129 -17.16 -27.01 12.89
C GLU A 129 -17.76 -27.88 14.01
N LEU A 130 -18.93 -27.53 14.54
CA LEU A 130 -19.68 -28.38 15.47
C LEU A 130 -20.04 -29.75 14.87
N LEU A 131 -20.36 -29.82 13.58
CA LEU A 131 -20.61 -31.09 12.89
C LEU A 131 -19.33 -31.91 12.69
N ARG A 132 -18.16 -31.27 12.55
CA ARG A 132 -16.86 -31.96 12.50
C ARG A 132 -16.45 -32.47 13.88
N GLU A 133 -16.71 -31.71 14.94
CA GLU A 133 -16.50 -32.16 16.32
C GLU A 133 -17.34 -33.41 16.62
N ALA A 134 -18.62 -33.42 16.23
CA ALA A 134 -19.48 -34.59 16.39
C ALA A 134 -18.99 -35.83 15.59
N ASP A 135 -18.38 -35.64 14.41
CA ASP A 135 -17.75 -36.73 13.67
C ASP A 135 -16.49 -37.25 14.39
N ALA A 136 -15.70 -36.36 14.98
CA ALA A 136 -14.51 -36.73 15.76
C ALA A 136 -14.90 -37.53 17.01
N GLU A 137 -15.94 -37.10 17.74
CA GLU A 137 -16.48 -37.81 18.90
C GLU A 137 -17.00 -39.21 18.52
N PHE A 138 -17.70 -39.35 17.38
CA PHE A 138 -18.13 -40.65 16.87
C PHE A 138 -16.94 -41.57 16.58
N GLN A 139 -15.89 -41.06 15.92
CA GLN A 139 -14.69 -41.84 15.64
C GLN A 139 -13.99 -42.29 16.92
N ASP A 140 -13.93 -41.44 17.94
CA ASP A 140 -13.33 -41.79 19.23
C ASP A 140 -14.17 -42.84 19.98
N ALA A 141 -15.49 -42.75 19.93
CA ALA A 141 -16.38 -43.80 20.45
C ALA A 141 -16.19 -45.14 19.71
N GLU A 142 -16.05 -45.13 18.38
CA GLU A 142 -15.80 -46.34 17.59
C GLU A 142 -14.42 -46.96 17.88
N LYS A 143 -13.39 -46.15 18.17
CA LYS A 143 -12.10 -46.67 18.64
C LYS A 143 -12.25 -47.46 19.94
N VAL A 144 -13.09 -47.01 20.87
CA VAL A 144 -13.37 -47.72 22.14
C VAL A 144 -14.10 -49.04 21.86
N HIS A 145 -15.12 -49.03 21.00
CA HIS A 145 -15.83 -50.26 20.61
C HIS A 145 -14.93 -51.26 19.88
N THR A 146 -14.04 -50.77 19.01
CA THR A 146 -13.09 -51.61 18.28
C THR A 146 -12.09 -52.26 19.24
N LYS A 147 -11.51 -51.49 20.18
CA LYS A 147 -10.62 -52.02 21.22
C LYS A 147 -11.30 -53.08 22.08
N GLY A 148 -12.53 -52.82 22.55
CA GLY A 148 -13.29 -53.79 23.36
C GLY A 148 -13.61 -55.08 22.59
N TRP A 149 -13.73 -55.03 21.27
CA TRP A 149 -13.86 -56.24 20.45
C TRP A 149 -12.53 -56.95 20.23
N GLU A 150 -11.44 -56.22 19.99
CA GLU A 150 -10.09 -56.79 19.89
C GLU A 150 -9.72 -57.56 21.16
N GLU A 151 -10.06 -57.03 22.34
CA GLU A 151 -9.90 -57.71 23.63
C GLU A 151 -10.69 -59.03 23.68
N LYS A 152 -11.98 -59.03 23.30
CA LYS A 152 -12.80 -60.25 23.23
C LYS A 152 -12.27 -61.26 22.21
N ARG A 153 -11.78 -60.80 21.07
CA ARG A 153 -11.16 -61.66 20.04
C ARG A 153 -9.91 -62.33 20.61
N LEU A 154 -9.05 -61.59 21.28
CA LEU A 154 -7.84 -62.13 21.90
C LEU A 154 -8.18 -63.16 22.98
N GLU A 155 -9.24 -62.93 23.77
CA GLU A 155 -9.74 -63.92 24.75
C GLU A 155 -10.23 -65.22 24.08
N LEU A 156 -11.03 -65.10 23.01
CA LEU A 156 -11.50 -66.27 22.24
C LEU A 156 -10.34 -67.04 21.59
N VAL A 157 -9.34 -66.33 21.07
CA VAL A 157 -8.13 -66.95 20.49
C VAL A 157 -7.28 -67.61 21.58
N ALA A 158 -7.12 -66.99 22.75
CA ALA A 158 -6.40 -67.58 23.87
C ALA A 158 -7.08 -68.85 24.40
N THR A 159 -8.41 -68.86 24.51
CA THR A 159 -9.18 -70.05 24.92
C THR A 159 -9.11 -71.16 23.87
N ARG A 160 -9.14 -70.82 22.58
CA ARG A 160 -8.88 -71.75 21.47
C ARG A 160 -7.51 -72.41 21.63
N ASP A 161 -6.46 -71.59 21.75
CA ASP A 161 -5.07 -72.07 21.75
C ASP A 161 -4.77 -72.90 23.00
N ALA A 162 -5.27 -72.49 24.17
CA ALA A 162 -5.15 -73.25 25.41
C ALA A 162 -5.82 -74.64 25.30
N LYS A 163 -7.02 -74.71 24.71
CA LYS A 163 -7.76 -75.98 24.59
C LYS A 163 -7.20 -76.89 23.50
N VAL A 164 -6.80 -76.33 22.37
CA VAL A 164 -6.11 -77.06 21.29
C VAL A 164 -4.81 -77.64 21.81
N LYS A 165 -4.00 -76.84 22.53
CA LYS A 165 -2.76 -77.30 23.16
C LYS A 165 -3.03 -78.42 24.16
N GLN A 166 -4.03 -78.28 25.04
CA GLN A 166 -4.41 -79.34 25.98
C GLN A 166 -4.73 -80.66 25.27
N LEU A 167 -5.47 -80.61 24.16
CA LEU A 167 -5.86 -81.80 23.39
C LEU A 167 -4.66 -82.39 22.62
N CYS A 168 -3.75 -81.57 22.11
CA CYS A 168 -2.49 -82.02 21.50
C CYS A 168 -1.57 -82.69 22.53
N ASP A 169 -1.37 -82.08 23.69
CA ASP A 169 -0.55 -82.64 24.79
C ASP A 169 -1.13 -83.97 25.31
N GLN A 170 -2.47 -84.12 25.30
CA GLN A 170 -3.15 -85.38 25.61
C GLN A 170 -2.96 -86.43 24.51
N ALA A 171 -2.97 -86.00 23.23
CA ALA A 171 -2.73 -86.89 22.10
C ALA A 171 -1.31 -87.46 22.10
N GLU A 172 -0.30 -86.67 22.48
CA GLU A 172 1.09 -87.11 22.60
C GLU A 172 1.29 -88.17 23.70
N LYS A 173 0.43 -88.17 24.72
CA LYS A 173 0.48 -89.09 25.86
C LYS A 173 -0.44 -90.30 25.71
N ALA A 174 -1.19 -90.40 24.60
CA ALA A 174 -2.17 -91.46 24.38
C ALA A 174 -1.50 -92.83 24.17
N ALA A 175 -2.09 -93.89 24.71
CA ALA A 175 -1.52 -95.24 24.69
C ALA A 175 -1.75 -95.98 23.36
N SER A 176 -2.69 -95.50 22.53
CA SER A 176 -3.04 -96.11 21.25
C SER A 176 -3.09 -95.09 20.11
N SER A 177 -2.73 -95.54 18.90
CA SER A 177 -2.78 -94.71 17.69
C SER A 177 -4.20 -94.21 17.38
N ALA A 178 -5.23 -95.01 17.67
CA ALA A 178 -6.62 -94.64 17.47
C ALA A 178 -7.07 -93.49 18.40
N GLU A 179 -6.63 -93.52 19.66
CA GLU A 179 -6.91 -92.47 20.65
C GLU A 179 -6.18 -91.16 20.32
N GLN A 180 -4.92 -91.26 19.87
CA GLN A 180 -4.15 -90.11 19.38
C GLN A 180 -4.84 -89.41 18.19
N GLN A 181 -5.31 -90.18 17.20
CA GLN A 181 -6.02 -89.64 16.05
C GLN A 181 -7.35 -88.97 16.44
N LEU A 182 -8.08 -89.55 17.40
CA LEU A 182 -9.32 -88.98 17.92
C LEU A 182 -9.08 -87.62 18.59
N LEU A 183 -8.06 -87.51 19.44
CA LEU A 183 -7.73 -86.27 20.16
C LEU A 183 -7.26 -85.15 19.22
N LEU A 184 -6.44 -85.49 18.20
CA LEU A 184 -6.05 -84.54 17.15
C LEU A 184 -7.26 -84.09 16.30
N HIS A 185 -8.18 -85.01 16.00
CA HIS A 185 -9.42 -84.67 15.31
C HIS A 185 -10.30 -83.74 16.16
N GLN A 186 -10.43 -84.01 17.46
CA GLN A 186 -11.14 -83.14 18.40
C GLN A 186 -10.50 -81.74 18.50
N ALA A 187 -9.16 -81.65 18.55
CA ALA A 187 -8.45 -80.38 18.57
C ALA A 187 -8.74 -79.55 17.30
N LYS A 188 -8.72 -80.20 16.12
CA LYS A 188 -9.04 -79.56 14.84
C LYS A 188 -10.48 -79.08 14.77
N LEU A 189 -11.43 -79.87 15.26
CA LEU A 189 -12.85 -79.48 15.31
C LEU A 189 -13.10 -78.35 16.31
N PHE A 190 -12.42 -78.34 17.46
CA PHE A 190 -12.50 -77.28 18.45
C PHE A 190 -11.94 -75.96 17.89
N GLY A 191 -10.74 -75.99 17.28
CA GLY A 191 -10.13 -74.84 16.62
C GLY A 191 -11.06 -74.22 15.58
N LYS A 192 -11.57 -75.05 14.65
CA LYS A 192 -12.53 -74.61 13.62
C LYS A 192 -13.82 -74.01 14.21
N ARG A 193 -14.30 -74.54 15.33
CA ARG A 193 -15.52 -74.04 15.98
C ARG A 193 -15.31 -72.65 16.56
N VAL A 194 -14.19 -72.43 17.24
CA VAL A 194 -13.87 -71.11 17.81
C VAL A 194 -13.55 -70.10 16.72
N ASP A 195 -12.81 -70.49 15.66
CA ASP A 195 -12.58 -69.61 14.50
C ASP A 195 -13.91 -69.19 13.84
N ALA A 196 -14.85 -70.11 13.70
CA ALA A 196 -16.19 -69.82 13.19
C ALA A 196 -17.04 -68.95 14.16
N GLN A 197 -16.74 -68.94 15.46
CA GLN A 197 -17.35 -68.03 16.44
C GLN A 197 -16.73 -66.62 16.33
N VAL A 198 -15.42 -66.53 16.16
CA VAL A 198 -14.71 -65.24 15.95
C VAL A 198 -15.19 -64.57 14.67
N GLU A 199 -15.32 -65.31 13.56
CA GLU A 199 -15.82 -64.75 12.30
C GLU A 199 -17.28 -64.27 12.39
N ARG A 200 -18.13 -65.00 13.12
CA ARG A 200 -19.52 -64.57 13.37
C ARG A 200 -19.58 -63.30 14.23
N ALA A 201 -18.80 -63.26 15.31
CA ALA A 201 -18.72 -62.09 16.17
C ALA A 201 -18.14 -60.86 15.44
N TRP A 202 -17.20 -61.05 14.50
CA TRP A 202 -16.67 -59.99 13.65
C TRP A 202 -17.70 -59.48 12.62
N ALA A 203 -18.51 -60.39 12.07
CA ALA A 203 -19.60 -60.02 11.18
C ALA A 203 -20.71 -59.24 11.92
N GLU A 204 -21.07 -59.68 13.13
CA GLU A 204 -22.02 -58.97 14.01
C GLU A 204 -21.51 -57.58 14.39
N GLN A 205 -20.25 -57.46 14.83
CA GLN A 205 -19.64 -56.16 15.15
C GLN A 205 -19.62 -55.20 13.95
N ARG A 206 -19.32 -55.71 12.75
CA ARG A 206 -19.41 -54.89 11.52
C ARG A 206 -20.83 -54.44 11.24
N GLY A 207 -21.81 -55.32 11.42
CA GLY A 207 -23.23 -54.98 11.31
C GLY A 207 -23.63 -53.87 12.27
N GLU A 208 -23.27 -54.00 13.55
CA GLU A 208 -23.53 -52.99 14.59
C GLU A 208 -22.85 -51.65 14.29
N ARG A 209 -21.58 -51.67 13.85
CA ARG A 209 -20.86 -50.45 13.43
C ARG A 209 -21.57 -49.76 12.28
N ASP A 210 -21.98 -50.52 11.27
CA ASP A 210 -22.66 -49.96 10.10
C ASP A 210 -24.05 -49.39 10.46
N GLU A 211 -24.73 -49.96 11.47
CA GLU A 211 -25.95 -49.39 12.05
C GLU A 211 -25.69 -48.10 12.83
N ARG A 212 -24.67 -48.07 13.70
CA ARG A 212 -24.27 -46.86 14.44
C ARG A 212 -23.85 -45.74 13.50
N TRP A 213 -23.09 -46.07 12.44
CA TRP A 213 -22.71 -45.10 11.40
C TRP A 213 -23.91 -44.57 10.63
N ARG A 214 -24.85 -45.44 10.23
CA ARG A 214 -26.10 -45.00 9.59
C ARG A 214 -26.91 -44.09 10.50
N ALA A 215 -27.04 -44.41 11.78
CA ALA A 215 -27.75 -43.59 12.75
C ALA A 215 -27.07 -42.22 12.96
N HIS A 216 -25.73 -42.18 13.01
CA HIS A 216 -24.95 -40.94 13.10
C HIS A 216 -25.16 -40.05 11.87
N GLN A 217 -25.04 -40.62 10.66
CA GLN A 217 -25.28 -39.88 9.41
C GLN A 217 -26.72 -39.39 9.28
N GLN A 218 -27.69 -40.19 9.74
CA GLN A 218 -29.09 -39.76 9.76
C GLN A 218 -29.29 -38.56 10.70
N ARG A 219 -28.79 -38.62 11.94
CA ARG A 219 -28.87 -37.48 12.89
C ARG A 219 -28.19 -36.23 12.34
N LYS A 220 -27.04 -36.39 11.69
CA LYS A 220 -26.30 -35.31 11.04
C LYS A 220 -27.11 -34.63 9.94
N ASN A 221 -27.76 -35.41 9.08
CA ASN A 221 -28.60 -34.90 8.01
C ASN A 221 -29.89 -34.27 8.55
N GLU A 222 -30.51 -34.86 9.57
CA GLU A 222 -31.67 -34.28 10.26
C GLU A 222 -31.33 -32.95 10.92
N ALA A 223 -30.16 -32.81 11.54
CA ALA A 223 -29.69 -31.55 12.10
C ALA A 223 -29.51 -30.46 11.03
N ARG A 224 -28.88 -30.81 9.90
CA ARG A 224 -28.74 -29.89 8.74
C ARG A 224 -30.10 -29.45 8.19
N GLN A 225 -31.04 -30.38 8.08
CA GLN A 225 -32.37 -30.07 7.56
C GLN A 225 -33.17 -29.17 8.53
N ARG A 226 -33.12 -29.44 9.84
CA ARG A 226 -33.77 -28.58 10.85
C ARG A 226 -33.25 -27.14 10.81
N LEU A 227 -31.93 -26.96 10.72
CA LEU A 227 -31.33 -25.62 10.60
C LEU A 227 -31.82 -24.89 9.34
N LYS A 228 -31.93 -25.61 8.22
CA LYS A 228 -32.48 -25.06 6.98
C LYS A 228 -33.95 -24.66 7.15
N ASP A 229 -34.75 -25.52 7.76
CA ASP A 229 -36.18 -25.26 7.97
C ASP A 229 -36.42 -24.10 8.97
N GLU A 230 -35.60 -23.98 10.01
CA GLU A 230 -35.61 -22.87 10.97
C GLU A 230 -35.23 -21.55 10.30
N ALA A 231 -34.16 -21.52 9.49
CA ALA A 231 -33.74 -20.35 8.73
C ALA A 231 -34.85 -19.88 7.77
N MET A 232 -35.45 -20.81 7.02
CA MET A 232 -36.58 -20.52 6.13
C MET A 232 -37.81 -19.99 6.89
N SER A 233 -38.11 -20.55 8.07
CA SER A 233 -39.23 -20.11 8.93
C SER A 233 -39.03 -18.69 9.47
N VAL A 234 -37.81 -18.34 9.86
CA VAL A 234 -37.47 -16.99 10.31
C VAL A 234 -37.58 -16.01 9.14
N GLN A 235 -37.04 -16.37 7.97
CA GLN A 235 -37.10 -15.55 6.76
C GLN A 235 -38.55 -15.27 6.34
N GLN A 236 -39.41 -16.29 6.35
CA GLN A 236 -40.83 -16.12 6.03
C GLN A 236 -41.53 -15.15 6.99
N LYS A 237 -41.25 -15.24 8.31
CA LYS A 237 -41.85 -14.35 9.32
C LYS A 237 -41.38 -12.89 9.20
N VAL A 238 -40.18 -12.67 8.68
CA VAL A 238 -39.63 -11.33 8.40
C VAL A 238 -40.27 -10.76 7.14
N GLU A 239 -40.37 -11.56 6.07
CA GLU A 239 -41.06 -11.16 4.82
C GLU A 239 -42.53 -10.77 5.05
N ASP A 240 -43.23 -11.46 5.95
CA ASP A 240 -44.63 -11.17 6.29
C ASP A 240 -44.83 -9.85 7.08
N ARG A 241 -43.77 -9.30 7.68
CA ARG A 241 -43.80 -8.07 8.51
C ARG A 241 -43.09 -6.87 7.89
N ALA A 242 -42.28 -7.07 6.85
CA ALA A 242 -41.47 -6.03 6.24
C ALA A 242 -42.32 -5.10 5.35
N SER A 243 -41.94 -3.82 5.32
CA SER A 243 -42.50 -2.84 4.37
C SER A 243 -42.17 -3.24 2.92
N VAL A 244 -42.90 -2.68 1.96
CA VAL A 244 -42.68 -2.92 0.51
C VAL A 244 -41.22 -2.63 0.12
N SER A 245 -40.64 -1.54 0.62
CA SER A 245 -39.22 -1.19 0.45
C SER A 245 -38.28 -2.13 1.20
N GLY A 246 -38.64 -2.58 2.42
CA GLY A 246 -37.88 -3.57 3.19
C GLY A 246 -37.77 -4.93 2.50
N ARG A 247 -38.86 -5.43 1.90
CA ARG A 247 -38.84 -6.70 1.13
C ARG A 247 -37.94 -6.63 -0.09
N PHE A 248 -37.88 -5.49 -0.76
CA PHE A 248 -36.93 -5.27 -1.85
C PHE A 248 -35.49 -5.20 -1.33
N LEU A 249 -35.27 -4.46 -0.24
CA LEU A 249 -33.97 -4.29 0.40
C LEU A 249 -33.34 -5.65 0.75
N ASP A 250 -34.09 -6.55 1.38
CA ASP A 250 -33.60 -7.88 1.77
C ASP A 250 -33.27 -8.76 0.54
N LEU A 251 -34.15 -8.74 -0.47
CA LEU A 251 -33.96 -9.51 -1.70
C LEU A 251 -32.73 -9.02 -2.49
N ALA A 252 -32.59 -7.71 -2.65
CA ALA A 252 -31.48 -7.12 -3.37
C ALA A 252 -30.17 -7.18 -2.56
N GLY A 253 -30.24 -6.98 -1.24
CA GLY A 253 -29.11 -7.07 -0.31
C GLY A 253 -28.42 -8.42 -0.39
N SER A 254 -29.17 -9.50 -0.20
CA SER A 254 -28.62 -10.88 -0.25
C SER A 254 -27.96 -11.22 -1.60
N ARG A 255 -28.52 -10.76 -2.73
CA ARG A 255 -27.92 -10.99 -4.05
C ARG A 255 -26.67 -10.17 -4.30
N LEU A 256 -26.66 -8.91 -3.85
CA LEU A 256 -25.49 -8.05 -3.96
C LEU A 256 -24.36 -8.54 -3.05
N ALA A 257 -24.66 -9.01 -1.84
CA ALA A 257 -23.69 -9.64 -0.96
C ALA A 257 -22.99 -10.84 -1.62
N GLY A 258 -23.74 -11.71 -2.32
CA GLY A 258 -23.14 -12.84 -3.05
C GLY A 258 -22.22 -12.42 -4.21
N VAL A 259 -22.55 -11.34 -4.92
CA VAL A 259 -21.70 -10.74 -5.97
C VAL A 259 -20.43 -10.14 -5.37
N GLU A 260 -20.56 -9.43 -4.26
CA GLU A 260 -19.44 -8.82 -3.55
C GLU A 260 -18.47 -9.87 -3.00
N ASP A 261 -18.96 -10.98 -2.45
CA ASP A 261 -18.11 -12.06 -1.97
C ASP A 261 -17.34 -12.76 -3.09
N ALA A 262 -17.99 -12.96 -4.24
CA ALA A 262 -17.33 -13.48 -5.43
C ALA A 262 -16.24 -12.51 -5.90
N TRP A 263 -16.53 -11.21 -5.91
CA TRP A 263 -15.55 -10.18 -6.23
C TRP A 263 -14.40 -10.16 -5.22
N LEU A 264 -14.66 -10.23 -3.91
CA LEU A 264 -13.62 -10.26 -2.87
C LEU A 264 -12.67 -11.44 -3.08
N ARG A 265 -13.17 -12.65 -3.35
CA ARG A 265 -12.33 -13.82 -3.65
C ARG A 265 -11.48 -13.65 -4.92
N ASN A 266 -12.06 -13.12 -6.00
CA ASN A 266 -11.32 -12.86 -7.24
C ASN A 266 -10.24 -11.81 -7.03
N SER A 267 -10.59 -10.78 -6.29
CA SER A 267 -9.75 -9.63 -6.04
C SER A 267 -8.60 -9.97 -5.09
N ASP A 268 -8.79 -10.84 -4.10
CA ASP A 268 -7.73 -11.38 -3.25
C ASP A 268 -6.76 -12.23 -4.06
N ARG A 269 -7.28 -13.08 -4.96
CA ARG A 269 -6.45 -13.90 -5.86
C ARG A 269 -5.55 -13.04 -6.75
N ASP A 270 -6.08 -11.98 -7.34
CA ASP A 270 -5.34 -11.11 -8.27
C ASP A 270 -4.37 -10.16 -7.54
N ALA A 271 -4.62 -9.86 -6.26
CA ALA A 271 -3.74 -9.04 -5.43
C ALA A 271 -2.58 -9.83 -4.79
N LEU A 272 -2.69 -11.16 -4.73
CA LEU A 272 -1.81 -12.03 -3.95
C LEU A 272 -0.38 -12.05 -4.50
N ILE A 273 0.58 -11.67 -3.67
CA ILE A 273 2.00 -11.88 -3.93
C ILE A 273 2.46 -13.04 -3.04
N SER A 274 3.11 -14.03 -3.62
CA SER A 274 3.59 -15.18 -2.85
C SER A 274 4.53 -14.73 -1.71
N SER A 275 4.35 -15.28 -0.50
CA SER A 275 5.24 -15.02 0.64
C SER A 275 6.70 -15.33 0.33
N GLY A 276 6.96 -16.28 -0.57
CA GLY A 276 8.30 -16.59 -1.06
C GLY A 276 8.93 -15.43 -1.84
N ALA A 277 8.18 -14.80 -2.75
CA ALA A 277 8.65 -13.62 -3.49
C ALA A 277 8.89 -12.41 -2.58
N LEU A 278 8.06 -12.20 -1.56
CA LEU A 278 8.22 -11.09 -0.60
C LEU A 278 9.43 -11.28 0.35
N ARG A 279 9.69 -12.53 0.78
CA ARG A 279 10.86 -12.86 1.62
C ARG A 279 12.16 -12.95 0.83
N GLY A 280 12.08 -13.21 -0.47
CA GLY A 280 13.24 -13.34 -1.35
C GLY A 280 14.09 -12.07 -1.38
N SER A 281 15.35 -12.25 -1.76
CA SER A 281 16.29 -11.15 -2.03
C SER A 281 16.40 -10.80 -3.52
N ASP A 282 15.66 -11.52 -4.38
CA ASP A 282 15.68 -11.28 -5.83
C ASP A 282 14.63 -10.23 -6.23
N LEU A 283 15.14 -9.06 -6.64
CA LEU A 283 14.33 -7.96 -7.14
C LEU A 283 13.51 -8.36 -8.38
N SER A 284 14.09 -9.15 -9.29
CA SER A 284 13.40 -9.54 -10.53
C SER A 284 12.21 -10.45 -10.23
N ALA A 285 12.39 -11.42 -9.33
CA ALA A 285 11.31 -12.29 -8.88
C ALA A 285 10.20 -11.50 -8.15
N LEU A 286 10.56 -10.53 -7.31
CA LEU A 286 9.58 -9.69 -6.62
C LEU A 286 8.75 -8.84 -7.61
N LEU A 287 9.41 -8.14 -8.54
CA LEU A 287 8.71 -7.30 -9.52
C LEU A 287 7.80 -8.12 -10.43
N SER A 288 8.26 -9.30 -10.84
CA SER A 288 7.47 -10.23 -11.67
C SER A 288 6.26 -10.79 -10.91
N ALA A 289 6.43 -11.13 -9.62
CA ALA A 289 5.33 -11.60 -8.78
C ALA A 289 4.35 -10.48 -8.38
N ALA A 290 4.82 -9.22 -8.34
CA ALA A 290 4.00 -8.06 -7.99
C ALA A 290 3.17 -7.54 -9.17
N ALA A 291 3.63 -7.76 -10.41
CA ALA A 291 2.92 -7.41 -11.64
C ALA A 291 1.89 -8.50 -11.99
N PRO A 292 0.58 -8.28 -11.77
CA PRO A 292 -0.42 -9.22 -12.27
C PRO A 292 -0.31 -9.32 -13.79
N ALA A 293 -0.63 -10.50 -14.33
CA ALA A 293 -0.79 -10.67 -15.77
C ALA A 293 -1.76 -9.60 -16.26
N SER A 294 -1.42 -8.94 -17.37
CA SER A 294 -2.36 -8.06 -18.06
C SER A 294 -3.53 -8.93 -18.50
N GLY A 295 -4.59 -8.94 -17.70
CA GLY A 295 -5.86 -9.56 -18.08
C GLY A 295 -6.19 -9.17 -19.51
N SER A 296 -6.51 -10.18 -20.30
CA SER A 296 -6.78 -10.15 -21.73
C SER A 296 -7.94 -9.21 -22.07
N ASP A 297 -7.67 -7.91 -22.11
CA ASP A 297 -8.37 -7.05 -23.06
C ASP A 297 -7.78 -7.42 -24.43
N GLU A 298 -8.59 -8.01 -25.33
CA GLU A 298 -8.14 -8.55 -26.62
C GLU A 298 -7.44 -7.52 -27.55
N ASP A 299 -7.37 -6.25 -27.14
CA ASP A 299 -6.92 -5.12 -27.96
C ASP A 299 -5.55 -4.50 -27.58
N GLU A 300 -4.92 -4.88 -26.45
CA GLU A 300 -3.59 -4.35 -26.07
C GLU A 300 -2.56 -5.49 -25.90
N PRO A 301 -1.48 -5.55 -26.71
CA PRO A 301 -0.45 -6.56 -26.55
C PRO A 301 0.21 -6.42 -25.18
N GLU A 302 0.38 -7.53 -24.45
CA GLU A 302 1.05 -7.54 -23.14
C GLU A 302 2.41 -6.85 -23.24
N ARG A 303 2.51 -5.64 -22.70
CA ARG A 303 3.78 -4.94 -22.66
C ARG A 303 4.67 -5.69 -21.67
N PRO A 304 5.89 -6.13 -22.03
CA PRO A 304 6.78 -6.70 -21.04
C PRO A 304 7.21 -5.63 -20.03
N LEU A 305 7.47 -6.02 -18.79
CA LEU A 305 8.05 -5.11 -17.81
C LEU A 305 9.36 -4.53 -18.37
N PRO A 306 9.67 -3.24 -18.11
CA PRO A 306 10.95 -2.67 -18.52
C PRO A 306 12.12 -3.52 -17.99
N ALA A 307 13.15 -3.70 -18.81
CA ALA A 307 14.31 -4.49 -18.41
C ALA A 307 15.06 -3.81 -17.26
N LEU A 308 15.36 -4.60 -16.22
CA LEU A 308 16.15 -4.12 -15.09
C LEU A 308 17.52 -3.59 -15.56
N PRO A 309 18.05 -2.52 -14.92
CA PRO A 309 19.40 -2.07 -15.20
C PRO A 309 20.43 -3.14 -14.81
N ALA A 310 21.62 -3.07 -15.39
CA ALA A 310 22.73 -3.93 -14.96
C ALA A 310 23.01 -3.73 -13.45
N LYS A 311 23.42 -4.80 -12.76
CA LYS A 311 23.81 -4.74 -11.35
C LYS A 311 24.95 -3.73 -11.15
N GLY A 312 24.87 -2.92 -10.11
CA GLY A 312 25.86 -1.88 -9.82
C GLY A 312 25.75 -0.58 -10.64
N ALA A 313 24.71 -0.43 -11.48
CA ALA A 313 24.53 0.75 -12.33
C ALA A 313 23.96 1.97 -11.56
N GLN A 314 24.64 2.42 -10.50
CA GLN A 314 24.15 3.42 -9.55
C GLN A 314 23.69 4.77 -10.14
N HIS A 315 24.29 5.23 -11.24
CA HIS A 315 23.98 6.55 -11.83
C HIS A 315 22.90 6.52 -12.92
N THR A 316 22.84 5.43 -13.71
CA THR A 316 21.91 5.31 -14.85
C THR A 316 20.72 4.37 -14.55
N GLY A 317 20.78 3.60 -13.47
CA GLY A 317 19.80 2.56 -13.16
C GLY A 317 18.58 3.03 -12.36
N VAL A 318 18.69 4.15 -11.63
CA VAL A 318 17.59 4.68 -10.80
C VAL A 318 16.33 4.96 -11.63
N GLY A 319 16.47 5.62 -12.79
CA GLY A 319 15.33 5.91 -13.66
C GLY A 319 14.62 4.65 -14.14
N ARG A 320 15.38 3.65 -14.61
CA ARG A 320 14.80 2.37 -15.08
C ARG A 320 14.06 1.61 -13.99
N ILE A 321 14.55 1.65 -12.75
CA ILE A 321 13.87 1.02 -11.61
C ILE A 321 12.55 1.74 -11.29
N VAL A 322 12.55 3.07 -11.35
CA VAL A 322 11.32 3.86 -11.19
C VAL A 322 10.32 3.48 -12.28
N ASP A 323 10.75 3.40 -13.55
CA ASP A 323 9.89 2.98 -14.67
C ASP A 323 9.33 1.55 -14.47
N CYS A 324 10.14 0.61 -13.98
CA CYS A 324 9.68 -0.74 -13.64
C CYS A 324 8.61 -0.73 -12.54
N LEU A 325 8.83 0.04 -11.47
CA LEU A 325 7.89 0.12 -10.35
C LEU A 325 6.60 0.85 -10.73
N GLU A 326 6.71 1.88 -11.57
CA GLU A 326 5.56 2.59 -12.13
C GLU A 326 4.68 1.64 -12.95
N GLU A 327 5.27 0.82 -13.82
CA GLU A 327 4.55 -0.18 -14.60
C GLU A 327 3.89 -1.26 -13.71
N VAL A 328 4.57 -1.70 -12.64
CA VAL A 328 3.98 -2.63 -11.65
C VAL A 328 2.74 -2.02 -11.00
N ILE A 329 2.82 -0.79 -10.49
CA ILE A 329 1.69 -0.12 -9.85
C ILE A 329 0.57 0.14 -10.87
N HIS A 330 0.93 0.52 -12.10
CA HIS A 330 -0.02 0.72 -13.18
C HIS A 330 -0.84 -0.55 -13.47
N ARG A 331 -0.19 -1.72 -13.58
CA ARG A 331 -0.89 -3.00 -13.77
C ARG A 331 -1.78 -3.38 -12.60
N ARG A 332 -1.31 -3.14 -11.37
CA ARG A 332 -2.10 -3.43 -10.15
C ARG A 332 -3.34 -2.54 -10.07
N ARG A 333 -3.20 -1.25 -10.39
CA ARG A 333 -4.33 -0.32 -10.56
C ARG A 333 -5.27 -0.77 -11.68
N GLY A 334 -4.75 -1.16 -12.84
CA GLY A 334 -5.53 -1.67 -13.97
C GLY A 334 -6.35 -2.91 -13.61
N ALA A 335 -5.75 -3.89 -12.92
CA ALA A 335 -6.44 -5.07 -12.42
C ALA A 335 -7.59 -4.70 -11.46
N ARG A 336 -7.36 -3.77 -10.51
CA ARG A 336 -8.42 -3.27 -9.63
C ARG A 336 -9.54 -2.56 -10.40
N CYS A 337 -9.21 -1.74 -11.40
CA CYS A 337 -10.21 -1.09 -12.25
C CYS A 337 -11.07 -2.09 -13.02
N ARG A 338 -10.48 -3.16 -13.58
CA ARG A 338 -11.22 -4.24 -14.27
C ARG A 338 -12.16 -4.97 -13.32
N LEU A 339 -11.64 -5.44 -12.19
CA LEU A 339 -12.44 -6.14 -11.17
C LEU A 339 -13.59 -5.27 -10.63
N ARG A 340 -13.37 -3.95 -10.47
CA ARG A 340 -14.44 -3.01 -10.14
C ARG A 340 -15.51 -2.95 -11.24
N GLY A 341 -15.10 -2.88 -12.51
CA GLY A 341 -16.04 -2.91 -13.64
C GLY A 341 -16.87 -4.19 -13.68
N GLU A 342 -16.27 -5.35 -13.37
CA GLU A 342 -16.99 -6.62 -13.21
C GLU A 342 -18.00 -6.56 -12.07
N LEU A 343 -17.60 -6.03 -10.90
CA LEU A 343 -18.48 -5.85 -9.74
C LEU A 343 -19.69 -4.97 -10.08
N GLU A 344 -19.46 -3.83 -10.72
CA GLU A 344 -20.50 -2.89 -11.16
C GLU A 344 -21.47 -3.56 -12.16
N SER A 345 -20.93 -4.29 -13.14
CA SER A 345 -21.72 -5.01 -14.15
C SER A 345 -22.61 -6.09 -13.53
N GLN A 346 -22.03 -6.94 -12.69
CA GLN A 346 -22.76 -8.01 -12.02
C GLN A 346 -23.81 -7.46 -11.04
N SER A 347 -23.46 -6.41 -10.28
CA SER A 347 -24.40 -5.75 -9.38
C SER A 347 -25.59 -5.17 -10.14
N ARG A 348 -25.35 -4.50 -11.27
CA ARG A 348 -26.40 -3.96 -12.14
C ARG A 348 -27.30 -5.06 -12.68
N GLN A 349 -26.74 -6.20 -13.10
CA GLN A 349 -27.51 -7.35 -13.56
C GLN A 349 -28.39 -7.94 -12.46
N GLN A 350 -27.86 -8.07 -11.23
CA GLN A 350 -28.65 -8.56 -10.10
C GLN A 350 -29.75 -7.58 -9.71
N LEU A 351 -29.45 -6.28 -9.63
CA LEU A 351 -30.45 -5.24 -9.37
C LEU A 351 -31.57 -5.26 -10.40
N ARG A 352 -31.25 -5.37 -11.69
CA ARG A 352 -32.27 -5.52 -12.74
C ARG A 352 -33.18 -6.72 -12.48
N SER A 353 -32.59 -7.89 -12.19
CA SER A 353 -33.36 -9.09 -11.90
C SER A 353 -34.24 -8.93 -10.66
N CYS A 354 -33.74 -8.29 -9.59
CA CYS A 354 -34.50 -8.03 -8.38
C CYS A 354 -35.67 -7.08 -8.64
N VAL A 355 -35.46 -6.01 -9.41
CA VAL A 355 -36.52 -5.05 -9.78
C VAL A 355 -37.59 -5.73 -10.62
N GLU A 356 -37.21 -6.51 -11.63
CA GLU A 356 -38.16 -7.27 -12.46
C GLU A 356 -38.99 -8.26 -11.62
N GLN A 357 -38.35 -9.00 -10.70
CA GLN A 357 -39.04 -9.93 -9.79
C GLN A 357 -39.95 -9.22 -8.79
N PHE A 358 -39.50 -8.09 -8.27
CA PHE A 358 -40.26 -7.27 -7.33
C PHE A 358 -41.53 -6.73 -7.98
N ILE A 359 -41.43 -6.14 -9.18
CA ILE A 359 -42.59 -5.67 -9.95
C ILE A 359 -43.58 -6.81 -10.23
N GLN A 360 -43.08 -8.00 -10.58
CA GLN A 360 -43.95 -9.18 -10.81
C GLN A 360 -44.67 -9.62 -9.53
N ARG A 361 -43.98 -9.64 -8.39
CA ARG A 361 -44.54 -10.02 -7.08
C ARG A 361 -45.56 -9.00 -6.58
N GLU A 362 -45.25 -7.72 -6.66
CA GLU A 362 -46.18 -6.64 -6.31
C GLU A 362 -47.42 -6.67 -7.22
N ALA A 363 -47.25 -6.84 -8.53
CA ALA A 363 -48.39 -6.99 -9.45
C ALA A 363 -49.26 -8.22 -9.13
N ALA A 364 -48.65 -9.34 -8.70
CA ALA A 364 -49.38 -10.54 -8.28
C ALA A 364 -50.12 -10.34 -6.95
N GLN A 365 -49.47 -9.72 -5.95
CA GLN A 365 -50.10 -9.38 -4.68
C GLN A 365 -51.26 -8.40 -4.87
N GLN A 366 -51.09 -7.40 -5.73
CA GLN A 366 -52.16 -6.47 -6.08
C GLN A 366 -53.31 -7.15 -6.81
N ARG A 367 -53.07 -8.12 -7.69
CA ARG A 367 -54.16 -8.91 -8.31
C ARG A 367 -54.91 -9.76 -7.28
N ALA A 368 -54.21 -10.29 -6.27
CA ALA A 368 -54.84 -11.01 -5.17
C ALA A 368 -55.64 -10.06 -4.24
N ALA A 369 -55.13 -8.84 -4.00
CA ALA A 369 -55.76 -7.82 -3.17
C ALA A 369 -56.94 -7.10 -3.87
N LYS A 370 -56.89 -6.91 -5.19
CA LYS A 370 -57.98 -6.34 -6.03
C LYS A 370 -59.26 -7.18 -6.05
N ALA A 371 -59.32 -8.31 -5.34
CA ALA A 371 -60.57 -8.98 -4.98
C ALA A 371 -61.38 -8.24 -3.89
N THR A 372 -60.79 -7.21 -3.26
CA THR A 372 -61.40 -6.31 -2.27
C THR A 372 -61.01 -4.87 -2.64
N GLU A 373 -61.99 -4.00 -2.84
CA GLU A 373 -61.88 -2.66 -3.46
C GLU A 373 -60.80 -1.74 -2.86
N ASP A 374 -59.92 -1.20 -3.71
CA ASP A 374 -59.72 0.23 -4.04
C ASP A 374 -58.42 0.36 -4.88
N GLU A 375 -58.44 1.14 -5.96
CA GLU A 375 -57.26 1.40 -6.81
C GLU A 375 -56.27 2.33 -6.12
N VAL A 376 -55.51 1.82 -5.16
CA VAL A 376 -54.29 2.50 -4.69
C VAL A 376 -53.18 2.21 -5.70
N ALA A 377 -52.60 3.27 -6.27
CA ALA A 377 -51.46 3.16 -7.18
C ALA A 377 -50.29 2.46 -6.46
N PRO A 378 -49.51 1.59 -7.16
CA PRO A 378 -48.31 0.99 -6.58
C PRO A 378 -47.38 2.06 -5.99
N GLU A 379 -47.07 1.96 -4.70
CA GLU A 379 -46.01 2.74 -4.08
C GLU A 379 -44.66 2.18 -4.57
N TYR A 380 -44.05 2.87 -5.54
CA TYR A 380 -42.68 2.60 -5.97
C TYR A 380 -41.71 3.22 -4.96
N ALA A 381 -41.01 2.38 -4.20
CA ALA A 381 -40.11 2.79 -3.12
C ALA A 381 -38.76 2.04 -3.19
N GLN A 382 -38.33 1.67 -4.40
CA GLN A 382 -37.10 0.92 -4.61
C GLN A 382 -35.87 1.83 -4.80
N ALA A 383 -36.02 3.11 -5.18
CA ALA A 383 -34.84 3.96 -5.42
C ALA A 383 -34.00 4.18 -4.15
N SER A 384 -34.64 4.47 -3.01
CA SER A 384 -33.94 4.65 -1.73
C SER A 384 -33.20 3.39 -1.29
N ALA A 385 -33.80 2.21 -1.51
CA ALA A 385 -33.20 0.91 -1.20
C ALA A 385 -32.04 0.56 -2.14
N ILE A 386 -32.18 0.77 -3.46
CA ILE A 386 -31.08 0.57 -4.41
C ILE A 386 -29.93 1.52 -4.07
N LEU A 387 -30.22 2.79 -3.79
CA LEU A 387 -29.19 3.79 -3.49
C LEU A 387 -28.46 3.49 -2.17
N SER A 388 -29.16 3.07 -1.12
CA SER A 388 -28.53 2.67 0.15
C SER A 388 -27.64 1.44 -0.04
N LEU A 389 -28.12 0.39 -0.72
CA LEU A 389 -27.34 -0.81 -1.04
C LEU A 389 -26.08 -0.50 -1.83
N LEU A 390 -26.20 0.30 -2.89
CA LEU A 390 -25.04 0.72 -3.69
C LEU A 390 -24.05 1.52 -2.85
N ARG A 391 -24.51 2.48 -2.03
CA ARG A 391 -23.63 3.29 -1.17
C ARG A 391 -22.89 2.45 -0.13
N MET A 392 -23.58 1.50 0.50
CA MET A 392 -22.95 0.58 1.46
C MET A 392 -21.91 -0.31 0.79
N ARG A 393 -22.22 -0.88 -0.38
CA ARG A 393 -21.25 -1.66 -1.16
C ARG A 393 -20.04 -0.81 -1.57
N GLN A 394 -20.29 0.37 -2.12
CA GLN A 394 -19.25 1.29 -2.59
C GLN A 394 -18.33 1.73 -1.44
N HIS A 395 -18.88 1.89 -0.23
CA HIS A 395 -18.08 2.13 0.97
C HIS A 395 -17.18 0.94 1.32
N ARG A 396 -17.71 -0.29 1.30
CA ARG A 396 -16.92 -1.51 1.54
C ARG A 396 -15.83 -1.73 0.49
N HIS A 397 -16.16 -1.55 -0.79
CA HIS A 397 -15.18 -1.57 -1.90
C HIS A 397 -14.09 -0.51 -1.72
N LEU A 398 -14.44 0.69 -1.27
CA LEU A 398 -13.47 1.75 -1.02
C LEU A 398 -12.51 1.38 0.13
N GLY A 399 -13.02 0.84 1.23
CA GLY A 399 -12.20 0.32 2.33
C GLY A 399 -11.19 -0.70 1.81
N ASP A 400 -11.63 -1.59 0.92
CA ASP A 400 -10.75 -2.57 0.28
C ASP A 400 -9.70 -1.96 -0.66
N VAL A 401 -10.07 -0.97 -1.48
CA VAL A 401 -9.12 -0.18 -2.30
C VAL A 401 -8.04 0.45 -1.44
N LEU A 402 -8.40 1.07 -0.32
CA LEU A 402 -7.44 1.70 0.60
C LEU A 402 -6.49 0.66 1.24
N ARG A 403 -6.99 -0.52 1.63
CA ARG A 403 -6.13 -1.63 2.12
C ARG A 403 -5.15 -2.10 1.06
N ARG A 404 -5.57 -2.16 -0.21
CA ARG A 404 -4.70 -2.54 -1.33
C ARG A 404 -3.68 -1.46 -1.67
N GLN A 405 -4.07 -0.19 -1.64
CA GLN A 405 -3.14 0.92 -1.79
C GLN A 405 -2.08 0.92 -0.68
N PHE A 406 -2.47 0.59 0.55
CA PHE A 406 -1.52 0.37 1.64
C PHE A 406 -0.60 -0.83 1.39
N PHE A 407 -1.13 -1.95 0.87
CA PHE A 407 -0.31 -3.09 0.47
C PHE A 407 0.71 -2.74 -0.62
N ASP A 408 0.29 -2.01 -1.66
CA ASP A 408 1.17 -1.54 -2.74
C ASP A 408 2.29 -0.65 -2.19
N TYR A 409 1.98 0.19 -1.19
CA TYR A 409 2.99 0.96 -0.47
C TYR A 409 4.02 0.07 0.23
N LEU A 410 3.61 -1.00 0.92
CA LEU A 410 4.54 -1.95 1.55
C LEU A 410 5.42 -2.68 0.50
N VAL A 411 4.83 -3.07 -0.63
CA VAL A 411 5.56 -3.67 -1.76
C VAL A 411 6.59 -2.69 -2.32
N VAL A 412 6.24 -1.42 -2.47
CA VAL A 412 7.16 -0.36 -2.93
C VAL A 412 8.29 -0.15 -1.93
N LEU A 413 8.01 -0.08 -0.62
CA LEU A 413 9.05 0.05 0.40
C LEU A 413 10.07 -1.09 0.31
N ARG A 414 9.57 -2.33 0.19
CA ARG A 414 10.40 -3.53 0.04
C ARG A 414 11.19 -3.51 -1.26
N ALA A 415 10.55 -3.19 -2.37
CA ALA A 415 11.18 -3.18 -3.68
C ALA A 415 12.26 -2.08 -3.78
N CYS A 416 12.04 -0.90 -3.20
CA CYS A 416 13.05 0.17 -3.14
C CYS A 416 14.29 -0.24 -2.32
N ALA A 417 14.11 -0.98 -1.22
CA ALA A 417 15.24 -1.52 -0.45
C ALA A 417 16.07 -2.51 -1.29
N LEU A 418 15.41 -3.48 -1.94
CA LEU A 418 16.08 -4.45 -2.83
C LEU A 418 16.71 -3.80 -4.07
N ALA A 419 16.04 -2.81 -4.64
CA ALA A 419 16.52 -2.03 -5.77
C ALA A 419 17.80 -1.24 -5.43
N SER A 420 17.87 -0.70 -4.22
CA SER A 420 19.06 0.00 -3.75
C SER A 420 20.25 -0.95 -3.61
N LEU A 421 20.01 -2.17 -3.12
CA LEU A 421 21.02 -3.25 -3.12
C LEU A 421 21.45 -3.66 -4.52
N TRP A 422 20.49 -3.73 -5.46
CA TRP A 422 20.77 -4.07 -6.86
C TRP A 422 21.66 -3.04 -7.56
N LEU A 423 21.49 -1.76 -7.23
CA LEU A 423 22.24 -0.65 -7.81
C LEU A 423 23.61 -0.43 -7.17
N LEU A 424 23.88 -0.98 -5.99
CA LEU A 424 25.16 -0.85 -5.31
C LEU A 424 26.28 -1.59 -6.06
N PRO A 425 27.49 -1.02 -6.16
CA PRO A 425 28.67 -1.72 -6.66
C PRO A 425 28.98 -2.96 -5.83
N GLU A 426 29.42 -4.05 -6.46
CA GLU A 426 29.69 -5.33 -5.78
C GLU A 426 30.70 -5.23 -4.63
N ALA A 427 31.62 -4.25 -4.69
CA ALA A 427 32.56 -3.97 -3.61
C ALA A 427 31.86 -3.41 -2.35
N ALA A 428 30.93 -2.48 -2.53
CA ALA A 428 30.13 -1.89 -1.46
C ALA A 428 29.13 -2.92 -0.88
N THR A 429 28.52 -3.75 -1.72
CA THR A 429 27.62 -4.84 -1.28
C THR A 429 28.37 -5.87 -0.43
N ARG A 430 29.61 -6.23 -0.82
CA ARG A 430 30.45 -7.14 -0.01
C ARG A 430 30.88 -6.51 1.32
N ALA A 431 31.20 -5.21 1.34
CA ALA A 431 31.54 -4.52 2.59
C ALA A 431 30.35 -4.48 3.58
N LEU A 432 29.13 -4.33 3.06
CA LEU A 432 27.89 -4.40 3.85
C LEU A 432 27.64 -5.80 4.44
N ASP A 433 27.98 -6.86 3.72
CA ASP A 433 27.79 -8.24 4.17
C ASP A 433 28.81 -8.65 5.26
N VAL A 434 30.05 -8.16 5.19
CA VAL A 434 31.11 -8.48 6.15
C VAL A 434 30.89 -7.82 7.53
N CYS A 435 30.27 -6.63 7.56
CA CYS A 435 29.97 -5.94 8.83
C CYS A 435 28.63 -6.35 9.46
N GLY A 436 27.78 -7.11 8.77
CA GLY A 436 26.51 -7.63 9.32
C GLY A 436 26.70 -8.52 10.56
N ASP A 437 27.86 -9.19 10.68
CA ASP A 437 28.22 -10.04 11.82
C ASP A 437 28.94 -9.29 12.95
N VAL A 438 29.42 -8.05 12.72
CA VAL A 438 30.25 -7.29 13.69
C VAL A 438 29.56 -6.02 14.21
N ALA A 439 28.57 -5.47 13.48
CA ALA A 439 27.88 -4.22 13.83
C ALA A 439 26.66 -4.39 14.74
N GLY A 440 26.67 -5.37 15.65
CA GLY A 440 25.65 -5.52 16.70
C GLY A 440 25.72 -4.49 17.84
N ALA A 441 26.49 -3.40 17.71
CA ALA A 441 26.90 -2.57 18.86
C ALA A 441 26.65 -1.06 18.79
N SER A 442 26.07 -0.47 17.73
CA SER A 442 25.98 1.02 17.67
C SER A 442 24.70 1.64 17.07
N CYS A 443 23.73 0.87 16.61
CA CYS A 443 22.42 1.42 16.24
C CYS A 443 21.40 0.92 17.26
N ALA A 444 20.96 1.81 18.13
CA ALA A 444 20.16 1.49 19.30
C ALA A 444 18.93 0.63 18.98
N GLY A 445 18.89 -0.59 19.52
CA GLY A 445 17.64 -1.23 19.95
C GLY A 445 16.92 -2.19 19.01
N SER A 446 17.60 -3.02 18.21
CA SER A 446 16.93 -4.19 17.61
C SER A 446 17.73 -5.48 17.82
N ARG A 447 17.46 -6.19 18.92
CA ARG A 447 17.83 -7.60 19.08
C ARG A 447 16.83 -8.44 18.29
N GLY A 448 17.11 -8.66 17.01
CA GLY A 448 16.37 -9.61 16.21
C GLY A 448 16.67 -9.47 14.73
N GLY A 449 17.59 -10.30 14.22
CA GLY A 449 17.65 -10.89 12.87
C GLY A 449 17.36 -10.09 11.59
N ALA A 450 17.07 -8.79 11.63
CA ALA A 450 16.80 -7.97 10.46
C ALA A 450 18.12 -7.44 9.93
N GLY A 451 18.68 -8.11 8.92
CA GLY A 451 19.83 -7.59 8.19
C GLY A 451 19.50 -6.23 7.58
N LEU A 452 20.52 -5.39 7.37
CA LEU A 452 20.42 -4.06 6.73
C LEU A 452 19.66 -4.10 5.38
N ARG A 453 19.58 -5.30 4.78
CA ARG A 453 18.90 -5.62 3.53
C ARG A 453 17.39 -5.35 3.53
N ASP A 454 16.76 -5.18 4.70
CA ASP A 454 15.30 -5.14 4.83
C ASP A 454 14.73 -3.79 5.31
N LEU A 455 15.57 -2.77 5.56
CA LEU A 455 15.12 -1.52 6.20
C LEU A 455 15.39 -0.29 5.33
N PRO A 456 14.34 0.38 4.81
CA PRO A 456 14.50 1.68 4.15
C PRO A 456 14.95 2.77 5.15
N PRO A 457 15.81 3.72 4.76
CA PRO A 457 16.20 4.84 5.60
C PRO A 457 15.02 5.80 5.83
N LEU A 458 15.07 6.58 6.91
CA LEU A 458 14.16 7.71 7.12
C LEU A 458 14.67 8.91 6.31
N LEU A 459 13.77 9.63 5.64
CA LEU A 459 14.12 10.88 4.98
C LEU A 459 14.44 11.95 6.04
N HIS A 460 15.56 12.66 5.90
CA HIS A 460 15.90 13.79 6.77
C HIS A 460 15.02 15.00 6.42
N GLY A 461 13.93 15.17 7.17
CA GLY A 461 12.96 16.26 7.05
C GLY A 461 11.72 15.94 7.88
N PRO A 462 10.88 16.93 8.23
CA PRO A 462 9.73 16.67 9.09
C PRO A 462 8.77 15.73 8.36
N LEU A 463 8.76 14.47 8.80
CA LEU A 463 7.80 13.40 8.47
C LEU A 463 6.36 13.73 8.95
N GLY A 464 5.98 15.00 8.94
CA GLY A 464 4.70 15.52 9.42
C GLY A 464 4.04 16.60 8.55
N SER A 465 4.63 17.01 7.41
CA SER A 465 3.98 17.99 6.52
C SER A 465 3.98 17.60 5.03
N ALA A 466 4.11 16.31 4.71
CA ALA A 466 4.03 15.83 3.33
C ALA A 466 2.58 15.61 2.83
N GLY A 467 1.63 16.40 3.34
CA GLY A 467 0.42 16.77 2.62
C GLY A 467 0.67 18.16 2.03
N ALA A 468 0.64 18.27 0.70
CA ALA A 468 0.90 19.50 -0.07
C ALA A 468 2.35 20.02 -0.07
N ALA A 469 3.23 19.32 -0.79
CA ALA A 469 4.32 19.96 -1.52
C ALA A 469 4.78 19.02 -2.64
N CYS A 470 4.14 19.13 -3.81
CA CYS A 470 4.74 18.66 -5.05
C CYS A 470 5.87 19.65 -5.41
N GLY A 471 7.03 19.46 -4.80
CA GLY A 471 8.26 20.16 -5.13
C GLY A 471 9.18 19.16 -5.78
N VAL A 472 9.29 19.18 -7.11
CA VAL A 472 10.32 18.45 -7.85
C VAL A 472 11.68 18.97 -7.38
N ALA A 473 12.30 18.29 -6.42
CA ALA A 473 13.69 18.45 -6.08
C ALA A 473 14.50 17.74 -7.17
N ASN A 474 14.68 18.43 -8.30
CA ASN A 474 15.58 17.98 -9.35
C ASN A 474 17.02 18.03 -8.84
N GLY A 475 17.66 16.85 -8.85
CA GLY A 475 19.02 16.63 -9.32
C GLY A 475 19.99 17.80 -9.20
N LYS A 476 20.49 18.04 -7.99
CA LYS A 476 21.93 18.31 -7.86
C LYS A 476 22.60 16.96 -7.71
N THR A 477 23.09 16.43 -8.83
CA THR A 477 24.25 15.55 -8.80
C THR A 477 25.30 16.26 -7.94
N VAL A 478 25.47 15.79 -6.71
CA VAL A 478 26.70 16.06 -5.98
C VAL A 478 27.76 15.34 -6.79
N GLU A 479 28.43 16.09 -7.67
CA GLU A 479 29.72 15.68 -8.20
C GLU A 479 30.65 15.54 -6.99
N VAL A 480 30.67 14.35 -6.40
CA VAL A 480 31.80 13.94 -5.58
C VAL A 480 32.92 13.75 -6.57
N ALA A 481 33.79 14.76 -6.66
CA ALA A 481 35.07 14.62 -7.30
C ALA A 481 35.80 13.47 -6.61
N ILE A 482 35.76 12.27 -7.21
CA ILE A 482 36.71 11.21 -6.89
C ILE A 482 38.03 11.70 -7.47
N GLY A 483 38.78 12.44 -6.64
CA GLY A 483 40.17 12.75 -6.92
C GLY A 483 40.90 11.44 -7.13
N GLY A 484 41.45 11.25 -8.33
CA GLY A 484 42.44 10.21 -8.56
C GLY A 484 43.58 10.41 -7.57
N ALA A 485 43.73 9.46 -6.67
CA ALA A 485 44.94 9.31 -5.87
C ALA A 485 45.54 7.97 -6.27
N ASP A 486 46.69 8.07 -6.92
CA ASP A 486 47.59 6.97 -7.20
C ASP A 486 47.79 6.09 -5.96
N ALA A 487 47.94 4.80 -6.23
CA ALA A 487 48.29 3.79 -5.25
C ALA A 487 49.52 4.18 -4.43
N ALA A 488 49.34 4.37 -3.13
CA ALA A 488 50.31 3.98 -2.10
C ALA A 488 49.75 4.23 -0.69
N ASP A 489 50.07 3.28 0.18
CA ASP A 489 50.01 3.27 1.64
C ASP A 489 48.71 2.86 2.34
N GLY A 490 48.85 1.78 3.11
CA GLY A 490 47.78 1.04 3.74
C GLY A 490 47.39 1.60 5.11
N SER A 491 46.07 1.78 5.27
CA SER A 491 45.35 1.52 6.51
C SER A 491 43.86 1.37 6.18
N ASP A 492 43.49 0.39 5.36
CA ASP A 492 42.09 0.03 5.16
C ASP A 492 41.57 -0.65 6.43
N SER A 493 41.09 0.17 7.37
CA SER A 493 40.26 -0.34 8.45
C SER A 493 39.01 -0.96 7.82
N PRO A 494 38.66 -2.22 8.11
CA PRO A 494 37.47 -2.88 7.56
C PRO A 494 36.15 -2.15 7.88
N GLY A 495 36.17 -1.15 8.78
CA GLY A 495 35.05 -0.28 9.07
C GLY A 495 34.78 0.83 8.05
N ASP A 496 35.77 1.31 7.28
CA ASP A 496 35.60 2.51 6.44
C ASP A 496 34.77 2.22 5.18
N GLY A 497 35.06 1.10 4.51
CA GLY A 497 34.28 0.64 3.35
C GLY A 497 32.84 0.21 3.70
N ALA A 498 32.59 -0.22 4.94
CA ALA A 498 31.24 -0.53 5.40
C ALA A 498 30.41 0.73 5.68
N VAL A 499 31.05 1.78 6.22
CA VAL A 499 30.42 3.09 6.42
C VAL A 499 30.10 3.74 5.08
N GLU A 500 31.03 3.70 4.12
CA GLU A 500 30.80 4.19 2.76
C GLU A 500 29.68 3.41 2.04
N GLY A 501 29.69 2.08 2.13
CA GLY A 501 28.64 1.24 1.55
C GLY A 501 27.25 1.53 2.15
N ALA A 502 27.16 1.71 3.48
CA ALA A 502 25.92 2.08 4.15
C ALA A 502 25.44 3.50 3.78
N PHE A 503 26.36 4.45 3.62
CA PHE A 503 26.04 5.80 3.17
C PHE A 503 25.49 5.79 1.73
N LEU A 504 26.13 5.06 0.82
CA LEU A 504 25.67 4.91 -0.56
C LEU A 504 24.31 4.22 -0.64
N PHE A 505 24.10 3.14 0.13
CA PHE A 505 22.80 2.47 0.24
C PHE A 505 21.71 3.45 0.68
N ASN A 506 21.95 4.18 1.76
CA ASN A 506 20.97 5.09 2.33
C ASN A 506 20.61 6.22 1.36
N ASN A 507 21.59 6.78 0.65
CA ASN A 507 21.34 7.83 -0.33
C ASN A 507 20.57 7.33 -1.56
N LEU A 508 20.94 6.15 -2.10
CA LEU A 508 20.23 5.54 -3.23
C LEU A 508 18.79 5.18 -2.84
N CYS A 509 18.60 4.60 -1.66
CA CYS A 509 17.29 4.21 -1.17
C CYS A 509 16.40 5.42 -0.88
N ALA A 510 16.95 6.47 -0.25
CA ALA A 510 16.24 7.72 -0.03
C ALA A 510 15.78 8.37 -1.35
N GLY A 511 16.68 8.48 -2.34
CA GLY A 511 16.35 9.06 -3.64
C GLY A 511 15.35 8.24 -4.44
N LEU A 512 15.43 6.90 -4.38
CA LEU A 512 14.42 6.01 -4.98
C LEU A 512 13.07 6.15 -4.28
N LEU A 513 13.03 6.11 -2.95
CA LEU A 513 11.81 6.23 -2.17
C LEU A 513 11.10 7.56 -2.41
N GLU A 514 11.83 8.67 -2.42
CA GLU A 514 11.24 9.98 -2.69
C GLU A 514 10.50 10.00 -4.04
N ARG A 515 11.14 9.49 -5.09
CA ARG A 515 10.60 9.51 -6.45
C ARG A 515 9.45 8.52 -6.64
N VAL A 516 9.60 7.30 -6.15
CA VAL A 516 8.57 6.24 -6.28
C VAL A 516 7.36 6.53 -5.40
N LEU A 517 7.55 7.03 -4.17
CA LEU A 517 6.43 7.38 -3.29
C LEU A 517 5.64 8.59 -3.80
N ALA A 518 6.31 9.57 -4.42
CA ALA A 518 5.61 10.68 -5.08
C ALA A 518 4.73 10.19 -6.24
N MET A 519 5.27 9.31 -7.09
CA MET A 519 4.50 8.68 -8.18
C MET A 519 3.36 7.81 -7.64
N LEU A 520 3.62 6.96 -6.64
CA LEU A 520 2.60 6.10 -6.02
C LEU A 520 1.44 6.95 -5.47
N ARG A 521 1.73 8.03 -4.74
CA ARG A 521 0.70 8.93 -4.19
C ARG A 521 -0.14 9.58 -5.29
N ALA A 522 0.49 10.02 -6.37
CA ALA A 522 -0.24 10.59 -7.51
C ALA A 522 -1.19 9.55 -8.13
N GLN A 523 -0.70 8.34 -8.40
CA GLN A 523 -1.52 7.26 -8.97
C GLN A 523 -2.63 6.80 -8.03
N GLN A 524 -2.37 6.69 -6.72
CA GLN A 524 -3.38 6.34 -5.71
C GLN A 524 -4.47 7.41 -5.59
N ARG A 525 -4.10 8.69 -5.63
CA ARG A 525 -5.04 9.80 -5.64
C ARG A 525 -5.92 9.77 -6.89
N GLU A 526 -5.33 9.61 -8.07
CA GLU A 526 -6.09 9.48 -9.32
C GLU A 526 -7.04 8.28 -9.31
N GLU A 527 -6.59 7.14 -8.77
CA GLU A 527 -7.43 5.96 -8.60
C GLU A 527 -8.64 6.26 -7.71
N LEU A 528 -8.45 6.90 -6.55
CA LEU A 528 -9.56 7.25 -5.66
C LEU A 528 -10.55 8.25 -6.30
N LEU A 529 -10.05 9.22 -7.07
CA LEU A 529 -10.91 10.16 -7.82
C LEU A 529 -11.69 9.42 -8.92
N ALA A 530 -11.05 8.51 -9.65
CA ALA A 530 -11.72 7.70 -10.66
C ALA A 530 -12.78 6.77 -10.04
N VAL A 531 -12.50 6.19 -8.87
CA VAL A 531 -13.46 5.37 -8.11
C VAL A 531 -14.67 6.20 -7.68
N LYS A 532 -14.47 7.41 -7.13
CA LYS A 532 -15.57 8.33 -6.78
C LYS A 532 -16.47 8.63 -7.98
N ARG A 533 -15.88 8.94 -9.14
CA ARG A 533 -16.64 9.21 -10.38
C ARG A 533 -17.41 7.98 -10.85
N ALA A 534 -16.78 6.81 -10.81
CA ALA A 534 -17.43 5.55 -11.19
C ALA A 534 -18.64 5.26 -10.28
N TYR A 535 -18.54 5.52 -8.98
CA TYR A 535 -19.65 5.35 -8.03
C TYR A 535 -20.83 6.25 -8.32
N ALA A 536 -20.59 7.54 -8.60
CA ALA A 536 -21.64 8.49 -8.97
C ALA A 536 -22.32 8.07 -10.28
N ALA A 537 -21.52 7.70 -11.29
CA ALA A 537 -22.02 7.22 -12.57
C ALA A 537 -22.84 5.92 -12.44
N GLU A 538 -22.42 5.01 -11.58
CA GLU A 538 -23.15 3.77 -11.31
C GLU A 538 -24.49 4.03 -10.60
N GLN A 539 -24.49 4.87 -9.56
CA GLN A 539 -25.72 5.28 -8.86
C GLN A 539 -26.70 5.89 -9.86
N ARG A 540 -26.23 6.85 -10.68
CA ARG A 540 -27.04 7.48 -11.73
C ARG A 540 -27.58 6.46 -12.73
N ALA A 541 -26.72 5.58 -13.26
CA ALA A 541 -27.14 4.56 -14.21
C ALA A 541 -28.19 3.60 -13.62
N ALA A 542 -28.05 3.21 -12.34
CA ALA A 542 -29.04 2.38 -11.67
C ALA A 542 -30.39 3.10 -11.51
N MET A 543 -30.38 4.37 -11.10
CA MET A 543 -31.60 5.17 -10.97
C MET A 543 -32.29 5.38 -12.33
N GLU A 544 -31.53 5.76 -13.35
CA GLU A 544 -32.03 5.99 -14.71
C GLU A 544 -32.57 4.70 -15.36
N GLN A 545 -32.06 3.52 -14.99
CA GLN A 545 -32.50 2.26 -15.59
C GLN A 545 -33.69 1.62 -14.84
N PHE A 546 -33.75 1.76 -13.52
CA PHE A 546 -34.67 0.98 -12.68
C PHE A 546 -35.73 1.80 -11.95
N CYS A 547 -35.55 3.13 -11.87
CA CYS A 547 -36.35 4.00 -10.99
C CYS A 547 -36.96 5.19 -11.75
N GLN A 548 -37.22 5.07 -13.05
CA GLN A 548 -37.79 6.16 -13.87
C GLN A 548 -39.15 6.67 -13.39
N LEU A 549 -39.90 5.86 -12.63
CA LEU A 549 -41.18 6.26 -12.02
C LEU A 549 -40.99 7.09 -10.74
N GLU A 550 -39.77 7.13 -10.19
CA GLU A 550 -39.37 7.87 -9.00
C GLU A 550 -38.53 9.11 -9.40
N GLU A 551 -39.14 10.03 -10.19
CA GLU A 551 -38.46 11.17 -10.87
C GLU A 551 -37.65 12.07 -9.91
N GLU A 552 -38.14 12.28 -8.69
CA GLU A 552 -37.41 13.06 -7.68
C GLU A 552 -36.06 12.43 -7.34
N TRP A 553 -35.98 11.11 -7.21
CA TRP A 553 -34.75 10.41 -6.89
C TRP A 553 -33.76 10.44 -8.05
N VAL A 554 -34.26 10.23 -9.29
CA VAL A 554 -33.44 10.35 -10.50
C VAL A 554 -32.83 11.75 -10.60
N THR A 555 -33.65 12.79 -10.44
CA THR A 555 -33.20 14.19 -10.50
C THR A 555 -32.17 14.50 -9.41
N ARG A 556 -32.40 14.04 -8.16
CA ARG A 556 -31.47 14.24 -7.05
C ARG A 556 -30.11 13.60 -7.31
N VAL A 557 -30.07 12.37 -7.82
CA VAL A 557 -28.80 11.66 -8.08
C VAL A 557 -28.04 12.29 -9.24
N VAL A 558 -28.72 12.73 -10.30
CA VAL A 558 -28.08 13.49 -11.40
C VAL A 558 -27.49 14.80 -10.90
N GLN A 559 -28.24 15.57 -10.11
CA GLN A 559 -27.73 16.81 -9.52
C GLN A 559 -26.54 16.57 -8.59
N GLN A 560 -26.55 15.47 -7.84
CA GLN A 560 -25.45 15.09 -6.97
C GLN A 560 -24.19 14.74 -7.78
N ASP A 561 -24.31 13.93 -8.84
CA ASP A 561 -23.19 13.57 -9.74
C ASP A 561 -22.54 14.83 -10.33
N VAL A 562 -23.36 15.75 -10.85
CA VAL A 562 -22.88 17.03 -11.39
C VAL A 562 -22.15 17.87 -10.34
N ARG A 563 -22.73 18.05 -9.14
CA ARG A 563 -22.10 18.82 -8.05
C ARG A 563 -20.78 18.22 -7.59
N GLU A 564 -20.71 16.89 -7.50
CA GLU A 564 -19.49 16.19 -7.13
C GLU A 564 -18.42 16.33 -8.22
N TYR A 565 -18.80 16.27 -9.49
CA TYR A 565 -17.90 16.51 -10.62
C TYR A 565 -17.40 17.96 -10.66
N GLU A 566 -18.28 18.94 -10.45
CA GLU A 566 -17.93 20.36 -10.37
C GLU A 566 -16.89 20.63 -9.27
N LEU A 567 -17.10 20.08 -8.06
CA LEU A 567 -16.16 20.21 -6.94
C LEU A 567 -14.81 19.53 -7.25
N GLN A 568 -14.82 18.35 -7.86
CA GLN A 568 -13.58 17.68 -8.24
C GLN A 568 -12.81 18.48 -9.30
N LEU A 569 -13.51 19.03 -10.29
CA LEU A 569 -12.92 19.83 -11.35
C LEU A 569 -12.36 21.13 -10.79
N SER A 570 -13.10 21.84 -9.94
CA SER A 570 -12.63 23.09 -9.34
C SER A 570 -11.36 22.87 -8.53
N ILE A 571 -11.30 21.82 -7.72
CA ILE A 571 -10.12 21.53 -6.90
C ILE A 571 -8.94 21.05 -7.76
N SER A 572 -9.19 20.26 -8.81
CA SER A 572 -8.13 19.87 -9.77
C SER A 572 -7.53 21.09 -10.45
N LEU A 573 -8.37 21.99 -10.96
CA LEU A 573 -7.91 23.21 -11.64
C LEU A 573 -7.15 24.13 -10.68
N LEU A 574 -7.60 24.26 -9.42
CA LEU A 574 -6.88 25.01 -8.40
C LEU A 574 -5.50 24.40 -8.12
N ALA A 575 -5.41 23.07 -7.98
CA ALA A 575 -4.14 22.38 -7.78
C ALA A 575 -3.18 22.56 -8.97
N ASP A 576 -3.69 22.51 -10.21
CA ASP A 576 -2.88 22.75 -11.42
C ASP A 576 -2.34 24.19 -11.45
N GLN A 577 -3.16 25.18 -11.07
CA GLN A 577 -2.71 26.57 -10.96
C GLN A 577 -1.67 26.75 -9.84
N GLU A 578 -1.85 26.11 -8.69
CA GLU A 578 -0.87 26.13 -7.60
C GLU A 578 0.46 25.52 -8.01
N ALA A 579 0.44 24.37 -8.69
CA ALA A 579 1.63 23.72 -9.22
C ALA A 579 2.35 24.63 -10.23
N HIS A 580 1.59 25.28 -11.13
CA HIS A 580 2.14 26.23 -12.08
C HIS A 580 2.80 27.43 -11.38
N ILE A 581 2.15 28.01 -10.38
CA ILE A 581 2.68 29.12 -9.58
C ILE A 581 3.94 28.68 -8.83
N ALA A 582 3.94 27.48 -8.24
CA ALA A 582 5.10 26.96 -7.53
C ALA A 582 6.30 26.76 -8.47
N GLU A 583 6.07 26.23 -9.68
CA GLU A 583 7.12 26.09 -10.70
C GLU A 583 7.66 27.45 -11.15
N GLN A 584 6.79 28.43 -11.40
CA GLN A 584 7.21 29.79 -11.73
C GLN A 584 8.05 30.42 -10.60
N ARG A 585 7.61 30.28 -9.34
CA ARG A 585 8.36 30.75 -8.17
C ARG A 585 9.74 30.10 -8.09
N LYS A 586 9.83 28.80 -8.37
CA LYS A 586 11.11 28.08 -8.40
C LYS A 586 12.03 28.63 -9.49
N ARG A 587 11.54 28.75 -10.73
CA ARG A 587 12.32 29.30 -11.85
C ARG A 587 12.82 30.72 -11.56
N LEU A 588 11.98 31.55 -10.93
CA LEU A 588 12.37 32.89 -10.49
C LEU A 588 13.41 32.84 -9.37
N ALA A 589 13.25 31.97 -8.38
CA ALA A 589 14.22 31.80 -7.30
C ALA A 589 15.60 31.34 -7.82
N ASP A 590 15.62 30.40 -8.78
CA ASP A 590 16.84 29.94 -9.44
C ASP A 590 17.50 31.10 -10.21
N SER A 591 16.72 31.86 -11.01
CA SER A 591 17.22 33.04 -11.72
C SER A 591 17.78 34.12 -10.79
N VAL A 592 17.14 34.36 -9.65
CA VAL A 592 17.64 35.30 -8.64
C VAL A 592 18.91 34.76 -8.00
N GLY A 593 18.97 33.45 -7.71
CA GLY A 593 20.16 32.78 -7.21
C GLY A 593 21.36 32.95 -8.15
N ASP A 594 21.14 32.76 -9.45
CA ASP A 594 22.16 32.94 -10.49
C ASP A 594 22.62 34.41 -10.59
N GLU A 595 21.69 35.36 -10.53
CA GLU A 595 22.03 36.79 -10.55
C GLU A 595 22.80 37.22 -9.28
N VAL A 596 22.41 36.71 -8.11
CA VAL A 596 23.13 36.93 -6.85
C VAL A 596 24.53 36.34 -6.94
N ALA A 597 24.68 35.12 -7.46
CA ALA A 597 25.99 34.49 -7.65
C ALA A 597 26.89 35.34 -8.57
N LEU A 598 26.34 35.85 -9.68
CA LEU A 598 27.06 36.72 -10.61
C LEU A 598 27.47 38.05 -9.95
N ARG A 599 26.57 38.70 -9.22
CA ARG A 599 26.86 39.96 -8.50
C ARG A 599 27.88 39.77 -7.38
N VAL A 600 27.80 38.66 -6.64
CA VAL A 600 28.79 38.30 -5.60
C VAL A 600 30.15 38.03 -6.24
N ALA A 601 30.21 37.32 -7.36
CA ALA A 601 31.46 37.09 -8.09
C ALA A 601 32.07 38.42 -8.58
N ALA A 602 31.27 39.32 -9.16
CA ALA A 602 31.73 40.64 -9.58
C ALA A 602 32.23 41.49 -8.39
N TYR A 603 31.56 41.43 -7.24
CA TYR A 603 31.99 42.14 -6.05
C TYR A 603 33.29 41.55 -5.45
N ARG A 604 33.47 40.22 -5.48
CA ARG A 604 34.74 39.58 -5.13
C ARG A 604 35.87 40.09 -6.02
N GLY A 605 35.64 40.18 -7.34
CA GLY A 605 36.60 40.78 -8.27
C GLY A 605 36.99 42.22 -7.90
N LYS A 606 36.02 43.06 -7.51
CA LYS A 606 36.30 44.42 -7.03
C LYS A 606 37.14 44.44 -5.75
N ILE A 607 36.86 43.55 -4.80
CA ILE A 607 37.67 43.41 -3.58
C ILE A 607 39.12 43.04 -3.95
N ASP A 608 39.30 42.13 -4.90
CA ASP A 608 40.63 41.68 -5.34
C ASP A 608 41.39 42.80 -6.09
N GLU A 609 40.69 43.63 -6.87
CA GLU A 609 41.23 44.83 -7.50
C GLU A 609 41.64 45.89 -6.46
N GLU A 610 40.78 46.20 -5.49
CA GLU A 610 41.07 47.14 -4.41
C GLU A 610 42.26 46.67 -3.56
N ALA A 611 42.29 45.38 -3.21
CA ALA A 611 43.39 44.78 -2.49
C ALA A 611 44.71 44.91 -3.25
N GLN A 612 44.71 44.76 -4.58
CA GLN A 612 45.90 44.99 -5.40
C GLN A 612 46.35 46.43 -5.41
N VAL A 613 45.43 47.39 -5.51
CA VAL A 613 45.77 48.81 -5.46
C VAL A 613 46.47 49.12 -4.14
N ILE A 614 45.91 48.65 -3.02
CA ILE A 614 46.50 48.81 -1.69
C ILE A 614 47.92 48.19 -1.63
N VAL A 615 48.10 46.97 -2.15
CA VAL A 615 49.41 46.30 -2.15
C VAL A 615 50.43 47.05 -3.04
N ARG A 616 50.01 47.57 -4.20
CA ARG A 616 50.87 48.36 -5.11
C ARG A 616 51.26 49.71 -4.50
N GLU A 617 50.32 50.40 -3.87
CA GLU A 617 50.58 51.65 -3.14
C GLU A 617 51.51 51.40 -1.95
N ARG A 618 51.30 50.31 -1.19
CA ARG A 618 52.18 49.91 -0.11
C ARG A 618 53.58 49.58 -0.61
N ARG A 619 53.73 48.87 -1.74
CA ARG A 619 55.04 48.62 -2.38
C ARG A 619 55.74 49.92 -2.73
N LYS A 620 55.02 50.87 -3.37
CA LYS A 620 55.57 52.18 -3.74
C LYS A 620 56.06 52.94 -2.50
N TRP A 621 55.21 53.03 -1.47
CA TRP A 621 55.56 53.69 -0.21
C TRP A 621 56.78 53.03 0.48
N LEU A 622 56.82 51.70 0.52
CA LEU A 622 57.96 50.96 1.07
C LEU A 622 59.26 51.22 0.29
N THR A 623 59.18 51.30 -1.03
CA THR A 623 60.32 51.60 -1.91
C THR A 623 60.84 53.01 -1.65
N ASP A 624 59.97 54.01 -1.68
CA ASP A 624 60.31 55.41 -1.41
C ASP A 624 60.92 55.59 -0.01
N ARG A 625 60.33 54.92 0.99
CA ARG A 625 60.81 54.95 2.38
C ARG A 625 62.18 54.30 2.54
N LEU A 626 62.42 53.17 1.87
CA LEU A 626 63.72 52.49 1.88
C LEU A 626 64.80 53.36 1.22
N VAL A 627 64.50 54.03 0.11
CA VAL A 627 65.42 54.97 -0.57
C VAL A 627 65.77 56.13 0.35
N LEU A 628 64.77 56.77 0.97
CA LEU A 628 64.99 57.87 1.92
C LEU A 628 65.84 57.47 3.13
N MET A 629 65.57 56.30 3.72
CA MET A 629 66.35 55.80 4.87
C MET A 629 67.79 55.44 4.49
N GLN A 630 68.03 54.98 3.25
CA GLN A 630 69.38 54.69 2.75
C GLN A 630 70.14 55.98 2.41
N ALA A 631 69.47 56.99 1.85
CA ALA A 631 70.04 58.30 1.54
C ALA A 631 70.40 59.11 2.80
N ASN A 632 69.60 59.00 3.86
CA ASN A 632 69.81 59.73 5.12
C ASN A 632 70.86 59.08 6.04
N GLY A 633 71.51 58.00 5.61
CA GLY A 633 72.56 57.32 6.38
C GLY A 633 72.04 56.71 7.68
N SER A 634 71.42 55.52 7.63
CA SER A 634 71.00 54.78 8.82
C SER A 634 72.22 54.27 9.61
N VAL A 635 72.52 54.85 10.77
CA VAL A 635 73.76 54.53 11.53
C VAL A 635 73.52 53.58 12.72
N GLY A 636 72.27 53.43 13.21
CA GLY A 636 71.96 52.64 14.41
C GLY A 636 71.55 51.17 14.17
N PRO A 637 71.72 50.26 15.16
CA PRO A 637 71.27 48.86 15.07
C PRO A 637 69.74 48.73 14.98
N ALA A 638 68.98 49.66 15.59
CA ALA A 638 67.52 49.72 15.46
C ALA A 638 67.08 50.09 14.04
N ASP A 639 67.79 51.01 13.38
CA ASP A 639 67.52 51.39 11.99
C ASP A 639 67.80 50.25 11.02
N ARG A 640 68.84 49.45 11.29
CA ARG A 640 69.15 48.23 10.51
C ARG A 640 68.06 47.16 10.62
N ALA A 641 67.52 46.93 11.82
CA ALA A 641 66.40 46.01 12.04
C ALA A 641 65.12 46.49 11.34
N LEU A 642 64.83 47.79 11.40
CA LEU A 642 63.71 48.39 10.68
C LEU A 642 63.87 48.26 9.16
N LEU A 643 65.06 48.54 8.61
CA LEU A 643 65.37 48.34 7.19
C LEU A 643 65.17 46.89 6.74
N GLN A 644 65.59 45.92 7.56
CA GLN A 644 65.41 44.50 7.25
C GLN A 644 63.93 44.12 7.22
N ARG A 645 63.13 44.61 8.18
CA ARG A 645 61.67 44.40 8.21
C ARG A 645 60.98 45.03 7.00
N LEU A 646 61.32 46.27 6.65
CA LEU A 646 60.74 46.94 5.48
C LEU A 646 61.09 46.22 4.16
N ARG A 647 62.30 45.65 4.05
CA ARG A 647 62.70 44.79 2.91
C ARG A 647 61.97 43.45 2.86
N GLN A 648 61.61 42.88 4.02
CA GLN A 648 60.78 41.67 4.08
C GLN A 648 59.34 41.97 3.69
N GLU A 649 58.76 43.07 4.19
CA GLU A 649 57.43 43.53 3.80
C GLU A 649 57.36 43.88 2.30
N LEU A 650 58.41 44.47 1.73
CA LEU A 650 58.49 44.75 0.28
C LEU A 650 58.45 43.46 -0.54
N ARG A 651 59.29 42.47 -0.20
CA ARG A 651 59.29 41.15 -0.87
C ARG A 651 57.95 40.43 -0.75
N ALA A 652 57.28 40.57 0.40
CA ALA A 652 55.94 40.01 0.59
C ALA A 652 54.89 40.71 -0.31
N CYS A 653 55.00 42.03 -0.52
CA CYS A 653 54.14 42.76 -1.45
C CYS A 653 54.41 42.36 -2.90
N GLU A 654 55.68 42.20 -3.29
CA GLU A 654 56.08 41.74 -4.63
C GLU A 654 55.55 40.33 -4.93
N ALA A 655 55.74 39.38 -4.01
CA ALA A 655 55.22 38.03 -4.14
C ALA A 655 53.69 37.99 -4.29
N LYS A 656 52.95 38.82 -3.54
CA LYS A 656 51.49 38.95 -3.66
C LYS A 656 51.06 39.50 -5.02
N ILE A 657 51.78 40.47 -5.57
CA ILE A 657 51.52 41.03 -6.91
C ILE A 657 51.79 39.97 -7.99
N GLU A 658 52.88 39.21 -7.86
CA GLU A 658 53.24 38.15 -8.81
C GLU A 658 52.23 37.00 -8.82
N LEU A 659 51.79 36.55 -7.64
CA LEU A 659 50.75 35.52 -7.51
C LEU A 659 49.46 35.97 -8.20
N HIS A 660 49.01 37.19 -7.93
CA HIS A 660 47.81 37.72 -8.56
C HIS A 660 47.95 37.82 -10.09
N ASN A 661 49.09 38.31 -10.60
CA ASN A 661 49.32 38.38 -12.04
C ASN A 661 49.32 36.98 -12.70
N ASN A 662 49.86 35.97 -12.01
CA ASN A 662 49.86 34.59 -12.49
C ASN A 662 48.46 33.95 -12.47
N GLU A 663 47.64 34.27 -11.48
CA GLU A 663 46.24 33.83 -11.41
C GLU A 663 45.38 34.50 -12.49
N PHE A 664 45.54 35.80 -12.71
CA PHE A 664 44.87 36.53 -13.79
C PHE A 664 45.21 35.97 -15.18
N LEU A 665 46.47 35.58 -15.41
CA LEU A 665 46.88 34.93 -16.66
C LEU A 665 46.30 33.52 -16.84
N LYS A 666 46.05 32.79 -15.75
CA LYS A 666 45.37 31.48 -15.80
C LYS A 666 43.89 31.62 -16.11
N GLU A 667 43.23 32.65 -15.59
CA GLU A 667 41.82 32.93 -15.89
C GLU A 667 41.60 33.36 -17.35
N LEU A 668 42.54 34.11 -17.95
CA LEU A 668 42.53 34.46 -19.37
C LEU A 668 42.84 33.29 -20.31
N GLY A 669 43.51 32.24 -19.82
CA GLY A 669 43.86 31.04 -20.58
C GLY A 669 42.81 29.92 -20.57
N SER A 670 41.76 30.05 -19.75
CA SER A 670 40.67 29.07 -19.69
C SER A 670 39.54 29.47 -20.66
N PRO A 671 39.18 28.64 -21.66
CA PRO A 671 38.14 28.99 -22.61
C PRO A 671 36.80 29.14 -21.89
N ARG A 672 36.26 30.36 -21.82
CA ARG A 672 34.89 30.65 -21.36
C ARG A 672 33.90 29.81 -22.16
N ARG A 673 33.38 28.74 -21.56
CA ARG A 673 32.21 28.00 -22.08
C ARG A 673 30.95 28.80 -21.72
N GLY A 674 30.27 29.32 -22.73
CA GLY A 674 28.87 29.74 -22.65
C GLY A 674 28.61 31.24 -22.70
N GLU A 675 28.77 31.85 -23.87
CA GLU A 675 27.88 32.94 -24.27
C GLU A 675 26.92 32.39 -25.35
N PRO A 676 25.59 32.50 -25.18
CA PRO A 676 24.64 32.12 -26.19
C PRO A 676 24.73 33.11 -27.36
N SER A 677 25.01 32.57 -28.54
CA SER A 677 25.02 33.30 -29.81
C SER A 677 23.63 33.88 -30.10
N GLN A 678 23.45 35.18 -29.83
CA GLN A 678 22.32 35.93 -30.37
C GLN A 678 22.62 36.26 -31.83
N VAL A 679 22.02 35.50 -32.74
CA VAL A 679 21.91 35.86 -34.15
C VAL A 679 20.90 37.01 -34.26
N PRO A 680 21.26 38.19 -34.83
CA PRO A 680 20.31 39.26 -35.03
C PRO A 680 19.41 38.94 -36.23
N ALA A 681 18.11 38.80 -35.98
CA ALA A 681 17.10 38.76 -37.03
C ALA A 681 16.94 40.16 -37.64
N ALA A 682 17.43 40.34 -38.87
CA ALA A 682 17.12 41.48 -39.72
C ALA A 682 16.18 41.02 -40.85
N GLY A 683 14.97 41.58 -40.91
CA GLY A 683 14.04 41.30 -42.01
C GLY A 683 12.66 41.95 -41.88
N ARG A 684 12.60 43.25 -42.22
CA ARG A 684 11.49 44.09 -42.74
C ARG A 684 10.00 43.75 -42.50
N PRO A 685 9.14 44.77 -42.28
CA PRO A 685 7.69 44.64 -42.42
C PRO A 685 7.28 44.70 -43.91
N PRO A 686 6.07 44.23 -44.25
CA PRO A 686 5.05 45.20 -44.67
C PRO A 686 3.62 44.88 -44.20
N SER A 687 2.83 45.98 -44.12
CA SER A 687 1.37 46.11 -44.26
C SER A 687 0.45 45.00 -43.77
#